data_AF-A0A142Y5A6-F1
#
_entry.id   AF-A0A142Y5A6-F1
#
_cell.length_a   1.000
_cell.length_b   1.000
_cell.length_c   1.000
_cell.angle_alpha   90.00
_cell.angle_beta   90.00
_cell.angle_gamma   90.00
#
_symmetry.space_group_name_H-M   'P 1'
#
loop_
_entity.id
_entity.type
_entity.pdbx_description
1 polymer ?
#
loop_
_entity_poly.entity_id
_entity_poly.type
_entity_poly.pdbx_seq_one_letter_code
_entity_poly.pdbx_strand_id
1 'polypeptide(L)'
;MDQQIDHYLHFVANRFRRIRFAWLLCCLWLGLVLFMLFMVSPTGAFHDSLPPQASSLSSGTVWVGAVALAVVIWILNRWSYSNRTWTAEQVELVHPDLKQRLLTSVAPPLPNESPFLRKQLVDETIRHARTHDWGQAVPTSRMLSVWGLQTLCLALACYVSWISIFPASVQSVVRNQGAASELNSSEVLVEPGDVEIERGTDVVVTARFPGDETPDQVWLVPTPVDSAAADGPASSTGSPSESLKSRLERSLQDPIYGGYLRKVTRDLTYRVETKGFQSPAYRIQVFDFPSLVRSDATIAPPEYAKQDTRTIEDTRRVTVAEGTELKWICFVNKPLQSAELIDETGVTVPLVPSAENPLQLEASFKIDASKQWMVRLLDRENRSAKFDEKLSAKVIRNEAPEIKLAKAQDLRVSPLQEVPLKAMVRDDFEVKRTGVTVMLGSQEPSESQIEPTPSKAGKLEITHLVDLESLQAEPDQLLSYFFWAEDVDTTGQVRRVEGDMFFAEVRPFEEIFREGEAPTAQQQQQQQQQQQSQAAQKAEELAELQKQIISGTWNILRREKPQKVTSAFSEDVKVLGESQATALEQTAELEESVQDEKSAAYLQELKGAMESAMERLQTASQEQSLTELREALNLERKAYEGLLKLRAREHNIVQQQRQQSRSNSRSSAQQNRQQQLEQLELNNQENPYQEEQQAQDSEPSTPEREARQVMNRLEELATRQKDLNEQLKNLENALQEAKTEEEKEQIEDQLQRLREDQEEMVRDADELLERMNEDENRQAMEQAREQVEQAREQLQQSTQALAQGETSSALSSGTRAQRQMDETREQLRQESSSQMESTMKNMVQQARDLEQKQRELEEKLDPSEQSNEPASLNANADDASPLRPEGANPEGNPDSQAWREQQKKWEELMQNIRDTVAEAESSEPLLAEELYDSYREAAQQGVEKRLTQISLLLERGFDEPAEKLAREAGQAIEQLREGIEGAAQDILGNEQESLQRALRELDRAQDQIEREIQSNQSPPQQSQQPQPGQQPQPGQPGQPGQPGQPGQQSQQSQQSPSPSQQTESNQPGQQNQPGSANPSDPSSSGSQRASIESFLPRERGGPTQGEGRFVAPLTGENYREWTDALRDVEELVDDPNLKGDVARVREAAREMRVEYKRHSKEPQWDLVKKLIAEPLARVHEQVNEELLRKAAEKNALVPIDRDPVPANFQRQLDRYYENLGSGTNR
;
A
#
# COMPACT_ATOMS: atom_id res chain seq x y z
N MET A 1 23.55 4.22 41.06
CA MET A 1 23.89 3.68 39.73
C MET A 1 22.65 3.87 38.87
N ASP A 2 22.82 4.35 37.65
CA ASP A 2 21.70 4.62 36.74
C ASP A 2 21.08 3.30 36.25
N GLN A 3 19.74 3.22 36.21
CA GLN A 3 19.02 2.02 35.78
C GLN A 3 19.29 1.67 34.30
N GLN A 4 19.58 2.67 33.46
CA GLN A 4 19.86 2.45 32.05
C GLN A 4 21.22 1.77 31.84
N ILE A 5 22.27 2.22 32.53
CA ILE A 5 23.60 1.58 32.46
C ILE A 5 23.53 0.14 32.98
N ASP A 6 22.75 -0.09 34.04
CA ASP A 6 22.55 -1.43 34.58
C ASP A 6 21.86 -2.36 33.58
N HIS A 7 20.87 -1.86 32.84
CA HIS A 7 20.20 -2.61 31.78
C HIS A 7 21.17 -3.05 30.67
N TYR A 8 22.02 -2.14 30.17
CA TYR A 8 23.01 -2.46 29.13
C TYR A 8 24.07 -3.46 29.60
N LEU A 9 24.57 -3.33 30.84
CA LEU A 9 25.52 -4.30 31.40
C LEU A 9 24.88 -5.66 31.63
N HIS A 10 23.60 -5.70 32.03
CA HIS A 10 22.84 -6.95 32.16
C HIS A 10 22.64 -7.65 30.82
N PHE A 11 22.38 -6.90 29.75
CA PHE A 11 22.28 -7.43 28.39
C PHE A 11 23.58 -8.10 27.94
N VAL A 12 24.72 -7.43 28.09
CA VAL A 12 26.04 -7.98 27.72
C VAL A 12 26.41 -9.18 28.60
N ALA A 13 26.17 -9.10 29.92
CA ALA A 13 26.41 -10.22 30.84
C ALA A 13 25.59 -11.47 30.46
N ASN A 14 24.35 -11.30 30.00
CA ASN A 14 23.52 -12.42 29.52
C ASN A 14 24.09 -13.07 28.24
N ARG A 15 24.72 -12.30 27.34
CA ARG A 15 25.41 -12.87 26.17
C ARG A 15 26.61 -13.73 26.57
N PHE A 16 27.45 -13.24 27.50
CA PHE A 16 28.56 -14.03 28.05
C PHE A 16 28.09 -15.33 28.73
N ARG A 17 27.00 -15.28 29.50
CA ARG A 17 26.38 -16.47 30.11
C ARG A 17 25.94 -17.48 29.05
N ARG A 18 25.28 -17.04 27.98
CA ARG A 18 24.79 -17.92 26.90
C ARG A 18 25.94 -18.63 26.16
N ILE A 19 27.04 -17.94 25.89
CA ILE A 19 28.23 -18.57 25.28
C ILE A 19 28.86 -19.59 26.22
N ARG A 20 29.08 -19.22 27.50
CA ARG A 20 29.63 -20.16 28.49
C ARG A 20 28.73 -21.38 28.65
N PHE A 21 27.40 -21.20 28.62
CA PHE A 21 26.44 -22.29 28.68
C PHE A 21 26.60 -23.25 27.50
N ALA A 22 26.56 -22.72 26.27
CA ALA A 22 26.67 -23.51 25.06
C ALA A 22 28.02 -24.23 24.96
N TRP A 23 29.11 -23.60 25.44
CA TRP A 23 30.43 -24.22 25.48
C TRP A 23 30.51 -25.36 26.51
N LEU A 24 30.00 -25.17 27.74
CA LEU A 24 29.96 -26.23 28.75
C LEU A 24 29.10 -27.42 28.31
N LEU A 25 28.00 -27.12 27.65
CA LEU A 25 27.14 -28.11 27.04
C LEU A 25 27.85 -28.89 25.90
N CYS A 26 28.70 -28.22 25.11
CA CYS A 26 29.50 -28.85 24.06
C CYS A 26 30.50 -29.84 24.67
N CYS A 27 31.19 -29.44 25.75
CA CYS A 27 32.07 -30.33 26.49
C CYS A 27 31.30 -31.54 27.07
N LEU A 28 30.07 -31.34 27.54
CA LEU A 28 29.21 -32.40 28.07
C LEU A 28 28.84 -33.42 27.00
N TRP A 29 28.36 -32.99 25.82
CA TRP A 29 28.01 -33.93 24.75
C TRP A 29 29.22 -34.62 24.16
N LEU A 30 30.33 -33.92 24.00
CA LEU A 30 31.58 -34.51 23.53
C LEU A 30 32.09 -35.57 24.52
N GLY A 31 32.04 -35.28 25.82
CA GLY A 31 32.36 -36.27 26.86
C GLY A 31 31.45 -37.50 26.82
N LEU A 32 30.16 -37.30 26.55
CA LEU A 32 29.18 -38.38 26.40
C LEU A 32 29.40 -39.20 25.12
N VAL A 33 29.78 -38.58 24.00
CA VAL A 33 30.19 -39.29 22.77
C VAL A 33 31.41 -40.17 23.05
N LEU A 34 32.44 -39.62 23.71
CA LEU A 34 33.64 -40.39 24.07
C LEU A 34 33.31 -41.54 25.02
N PHE A 35 32.42 -41.32 25.98
CA PHE A 35 31.94 -42.37 26.89
C PHE A 35 31.18 -43.48 26.17
N MET A 36 30.27 -43.14 25.25
CA MET A 36 29.54 -44.13 24.44
C MET A 36 30.48 -44.89 23.49
N LEU A 37 31.41 -44.21 22.83
CA LEU A 37 32.42 -44.85 21.98
C LEU A 37 33.35 -45.79 22.77
N PHE A 38 33.73 -45.40 24.00
CA PHE A 38 34.50 -46.26 24.89
C PHE A 38 33.73 -47.52 25.28
N MET A 39 32.43 -47.41 25.58
CA MET A 39 31.55 -48.55 25.87
C MET A 39 31.35 -49.49 24.67
N VAL A 40 31.39 -48.97 23.44
CA VAL A 40 31.25 -49.77 22.20
C VAL A 40 32.60 -50.34 21.73
N SER A 41 33.73 -49.84 22.22
CA SER A 41 35.06 -50.30 21.78
C SER A 41 35.37 -51.74 22.20
N PRO A 42 35.87 -52.61 21.29
CA PRO A 42 36.14 -54.01 21.57
C PRO A 42 37.34 -54.24 22.52
N THR A 43 38.03 -53.18 22.92
CA THR A 43 39.21 -53.20 23.79
C THR A 43 38.89 -53.03 25.28
N GLY A 44 37.62 -52.83 25.65
CA GLY A 44 37.21 -52.60 27.03
C GLY A 44 37.28 -53.86 27.90
N ALA A 45 38.33 -54.00 28.70
CA ALA A 45 38.51 -55.02 29.75
C ALA A 45 37.45 -55.00 30.89
N PHE A 46 36.35 -54.25 30.73
CA PHE A 46 35.28 -54.08 31.71
C PHE A 46 34.06 -54.98 31.47
N HIS A 47 33.94 -55.61 30.29
CA HIS A 47 32.77 -56.42 29.93
C HIS A 47 32.61 -57.71 30.76
N ASP A 48 33.68 -58.23 31.38
CA ASP A 48 33.66 -59.51 32.11
C ASP A 48 33.28 -59.39 33.60
N SER A 49 33.04 -58.18 34.13
CA SER A 49 32.84 -57.97 35.58
C SER A 49 31.44 -57.50 36.00
N LEU A 50 30.52 -57.31 35.04
CA LEU A 50 29.15 -56.85 35.33
C LEU A 50 28.13 -57.99 35.14
N PRO A 51 27.18 -58.17 36.08
CA PRO A 51 26.17 -59.23 35.98
C PRO A 51 25.27 -59.02 34.74
N PRO A 52 24.86 -60.10 34.04
CA PRO A 52 24.14 -60.03 32.76
C PRO A 52 22.79 -59.30 32.82
N GLN A 53 22.26 -59.06 34.03
CA GLN A 53 21.02 -58.32 34.28
C GLN A 53 21.19 -56.79 34.22
N ALA A 54 22.42 -56.27 34.12
CA ALA A 54 22.72 -54.83 34.03
C ALA A 54 22.88 -54.32 32.58
N SER A 55 22.84 -55.20 31.57
CA SER A 55 23.09 -54.85 30.17
C SER A 55 21.91 -54.19 29.44
N SER A 56 20.69 -54.26 30.00
CA SER A 56 19.47 -53.69 29.39
C SER A 56 19.09 -52.29 29.88
N LEU A 57 19.87 -51.70 30.79
CA LEU A 57 19.63 -50.35 31.36
C LEU A 57 20.55 -49.25 30.80
N SER A 58 21.37 -49.54 29.79
CA SER A 58 22.63 -48.80 29.58
C SER A 58 22.55 -47.49 28.76
N SER A 59 21.57 -47.29 27.88
CA SER A 59 21.49 -46.04 27.09
C SER A 59 20.61 -44.98 27.75
N GLY A 60 19.42 -45.36 28.23
CA GLY A 60 18.46 -44.43 28.83
C GLY A 60 18.96 -43.77 30.11
N THR A 61 19.68 -44.51 30.97
CA THR A 61 20.25 -43.98 32.23
C THR A 61 21.36 -42.97 31.97
N VAL A 62 22.16 -43.16 30.91
CA VAL A 62 23.23 -42.24 30.48
C VAL A 62 22.63 -40.92 29.97
N TRP A 63 21.55 -40.98 29.19
CA TRP A 63 20.83 -39.79 28.74
C TRP A 63 20.16 -39.03 29.89
N VAL A 64 19.53 -39.73 30.84
CA VAL A 64 18.95 -39.10 32.04
C VAL A 64 20.04 -38.41 32.87
N GLY A 65 21.20 -39.04 33.04
CA GLY A 65 22.36 -38.45 33.71
C GLY A 65 22.91 -37.21 32.98
N ALA A 66 22.99 -37.25 31.65
CA ALA A 66 23.43 -36.13 30.83
C ALA A 66 22.48 -34.93 30.92
N VAL A 67 21.16 -35.19 30.91
CA VAL A 67 20.13 -34.16 31.10
C VAL A 67 20.20 -33.57 32.50
N ALA A 68 20.34 -34.39 33.55
CA ALA A 68 20.51 -33.89 34.91
C ALA A 68 21.76 -33.00 35.05
N LEU A 69 22.88 -33.40 34.43
CA LEU A 69 24.12 -32.63 34.43
C LEU A 69 23.98 -31.31 33.62
N ALA A 70 23.25 -31.32 32.51
CA ALA A 70 22.93 -30.12 31.74
C ALA A 70 22.07 -29.12 32.57
N VAL A 71 21.11 -29.63 33.36
CA VAL A 71 20.31 -28.81 34.28
C VAL A 71 21.18 -28.22 35.39
N VAL A 72 22.12 -28.99 35.96
CA VAL A 72 23.09 -28.48 36.94
C VAL A 72 23.98 -27.39 36.35
N ILE A 73 24.48 -27.59 35.12
CA ILE A 73 25.28 -26.59 34.39
C ILE A 73 24.45 -25.32 34.16
N TRP A 74 23.17 -25.45 33.84
CA TRP A 74 22.27 -24.30 33.67
C TRP A 74 22.09 -23.51 34.98
N ILE A 75 21.86 -24.21 36.11
CA ILE A 75 21.71 -23.59 37.43
C ILE A 75 23.01 -22.87 37.85
N LEU A 76 24.16 -23.54 37.75
CA LEU A 76 25.45 -22.97 38.12
C LEU A 76 25.82 -21.76 37.24
N ASN A 77 25.49 -21.81 35.95
CA ASN A 77 25.79 -20.73 35.03
C ASN A 77 24.87 -19.51 35.19
N ARG A 78 23.65 -19.70 35.73
CA ARG A 78 22.75 -18.59 36.10
C ARG A 78 23.34 -17.69 37.19
N TRP A 79 24.26 -18.20 38.00
CA TRP A 79 24.99 -17.44 39.03
C TRP A 79 26.34 -16.89 38.56
N SER A 80 26.78 -17.24 37.35
CA SER A 80 28.03 -16.71 36.77
C SER A 80 27.87 -15.27 36.26
N TYR A 81 28.96 -14.52 36.16
CA TYR A 81 29.00 -13.14 35.65
C TYR A 81 28.03 -12.15 36.35
N SER A 82 27.80 -12.32 37.66
CA SER A 82 27.04 -11.35 38.47
C SER A 82 27.86 -10.08 38.79
N ASN A 83 29.17 -10.13 38.63
CA ASN A 83 30.07 -9.02 38.93
C ASN A 83 30.06 -7.98 37.80
N ARG A 84 29.41 -6.85 38.06
CA ARG A 84 29.13 -5.80 37.06
C ARG A 84 30.40 -5.05 36.62
N THR A 85 31.39 -4.94 37.51
CA THR A 85 32.67 -4.30 37.21
C THR A 85 33.46 -5.10 36.17
N TRP A 86 33.40 -6.42 36.24
CA TRP A 86 34.05 -7.29 35.24
C TRP A 86 33.42 -7.12 33.85
N THR A 87 32.08 -7.06 33.77
CA THR A 87 31.39 -6.84 32.48
C THR A 87 31.71 -5.46 31.90
N ALA A 88 31.77 -4.44 32.75
CA ALA A 88 32.17 -3.10 32.35
C ALA A 88 33.61 -3.05 31.80
N GLU A 89 34.55 -3.75 32.45
CA GLU A 89 35.93 -3.87 32.00
C GLU A 89 36.03 -4.55 30.63
N GLN A 90 35.26 -5.62 30.39
CA GLN A 90 35.23 -6.29 29.09
C GLN A 90 34.64 -5.42 27.97
N VAL A 91 33.64 -4.60 28.29
CA VAL A 91 33.07 -3.65 27.32
C VAL A 91 34.07 -2.56 26.98
N GLU A 92 34.80 -2.02 27.96
CA GLU A 92 35.83 -1.00 27.73
C GLU A 92 37.09 -1.51 27.01
N LEU A 93 37.43 -2.80 27.16
CA LEU A 93 38.52 -3.41 26.38
C LEU A 93 38.23 -3.43 24.88
N VAL A 94 36.95 -3.52 24.50
CA VAL A 94 36.49 -3.52 23.11
C VAL A 94 36.21 -2.10 22.62
N HIS A 95 35.76 -1.22 23.52
CA HIS A 95 35.48 0.20 23.26
C HIS A 95 36.44 1.10 24.06
N PRO A 96 37.72 1.22 23.65
CA PRO A 96 38.72 2.01 24.38
C PRO A 96 38.38 3.52 24.44
N ASP A 97 37.49 3.97 23.56
CA ASP A 97 37.00 5.35 23.47
C ASP A 97 36.21 5.79 24.71
N LEU A 98 35.71 4.83 25.50
CA LEU A 98 35.05 5.08 26.79
C LEU A 98 36.00 5.65 27.84
N LYS A 99 37.34 5.49 27.71
CA LYS A 99 38.35 6.08 28.62
C LYS A 99 37.99 5.95 30.12
N GLN A 100 37.60 4.77 30.59
CA GLN A 100 37.20 4.49 31.99
C GLN A 100 35.90 5.16 32.47
N ARG A 101 35.12 5.78 31.59
CA ARG A 101 33.85 6.43 31.96
C ARG A 101 32.80 5.42 32.42
N LEU A 102 32.72 4.24 31.77
CA LEU A 102 31.79 3.19 32.15
C LEU A 102 32.21 2.57 33.49
N LEU A 103 33.50 2.24 33.68
CA LEU A 103 34.03 1.76 34.96
C LEU A 103 33.78 2.75 36.10
N THR A 104 33.99 4.05 35.85
CA THR A 104 33.78 5.12 36.85
C THR A 104 32.29 5.31 37.16
N SER A 105 31.40 5.17 36.17
CA SER A 105 29.94 5.26 36.37
C SER A 105 29.37 4.11 37.21
N VAL A 106 30.00 2.93 37.15
CA VAL A 106 29.62 1.72 37.90
C VAL A 106 30.18 1.75 39.32
N ALA A 107 31.26 2.50 39.56
CA ALA A 107 31.85 2.66 40.88
C ALA A 107 30.93 3.43 41.85
N PRO A 108 30.97 3.12 43.17
CA PRO A 108 30.23 3.88 44.17
C PRO A 108 30.70 5.35 44.22
N PRO A 109 29.80 6.32 44.49
CA PRO A 109 30.18 7.73 44.54
C PRO A 109 31.25 7.98 45.60
N LEU A 110 32.20 8.85 45.28
CA LEU A 110 33.14 9.36 46.27
C LEU A 110 32.44 10.43 47.16
N PRO A 111 32.82 10.58 48.45
CA PRO A 111 32.12 11.47 49.39
C PRO A 111 32.05 12.95 48.98
N ASN A 112 32.92 13.43 48.09
CA ASN A 112 33.04 14.83 47.65
C ASN A 112 32.81 15.02 46.14
N GLU A 113 32.15 14.08 45.47
CA GLU A 113 31.92 14.13 44.02
C GLU A 113 30.74 15.06 43.67
N SER A 114 30.94 15.98 42.71
CA SER A 114 29.86 16.90 42.33
C SER A 114 28.73 16.14 41.61
N PRO A 115 27.45 16.33 42.00
CA PRO A 115 26.34 15.61 41.39
C PRO A 115 26.14 15.95 39.92
N PHE A 116 26.52 17.16 39.50
CA PHE A 116 26.46 17.61 38.11
C PHE A 116 27.45 16.83 37.21
N LEU A 117 28.74 16.75 37.58
CA LEU A 117 29.73 16.02 36.78
C LEU A 117 29.42 14.52 36.73
N ARG A 118 28.86 13.96 37.80
CA ARG A 118 28.44 12.56 37.80
C ARG A 118 27.26 12.33 36.86
N LYS A 119 26.29 13.24 36.82
CA LYS A 119 25.18 13.18 35.87
C LYS A 119 25.68 13.31 34.43
N GLN A 120 26.59 14.25 34.16
CA GLN A 120 27.19 14.41 32.83
C GLN A 120 28.01 13.17 32.42
N LEU A 121 28.77 12.57 33.33
CA LEU A 121 29.50 11.32 33.10
C LEU A 121 28.56 10.18 32.72
N VAL A 122 27.44 10.03 33.45
CA VAL A 122 26.41 9.02 33.19
C VAL A 122 25.73 9.28 31.85
N ASP A 123 25.36 10.53 31.54
CA ASP A 123 24.73 10.92 30.27
C ASP A 123 25.66 10.67 29.08
N GLU A 124 26.95 10.99 29.19
CA GLU A 124 27.97 10.68 28.17
C GLU A 124 28.16 9.17 27.99
N THR A 125 28.14 8.40 29.09
CA THR A 125 28.28 6.95 29.06
C THR A 125 27.05 6.28 28.41
N ILE A 126 25.84 6.76 28.71
CA ILE A 126 24.60 6.30 28.08
C ILE A 126 24.55 6.68 26.61
N ARG A 127 24.99 7.91 26.27
CA ARG A 127 25.10 8.35 24.87
C ARG A 127 26.05 7.45 24.07
N HIS A 128 27.17 7.05 24.67
CA HIS A 128 28.06 6.07 24.07
C HIS A 128 27.39 4.69 23.92
N ALA A 129 26.63 4.23 24.91
CA ALA A 129 25.91 2.95 24.83
C ALA A 129 24.85 2.92 23.70
N ARG A 130 24.25 4.07 23.37
CA ARG A 130 23.26 4.19 22.27
C ARG A 130 23.89 4.30 20.89
N THR A 131 25.08 4.88 20.80
CA THR A 131 25.80 5.09 19.53
C THR A 131 26.67 3.90 19.16
N HIS A 132 27.13 3.12 20.13
CA HIS A 132 27.99 1.96 19.93
C HIS A 132 27.36 0.73 20.57
N ASP A 133 27.17 -0.33 19.78
CA ASP A 133 26.63 -1.59 20.30
C ASP A 133 27.66 -2.28 21.20
N TRP A 134 27.49 -2.12 22.52
CA TRP A 134 28.27 -2.85 23.53
C TRP A 134 28.10 -4.37 23.44
N GLY A 135 27.05 -4.84 22.75
CA GLY A 135 26.86 -6.22 22.36
C GLY A 135 27.95 -6.76 21.43
N GLN A 136 28.73 -5.92 20.75
CA GLN A 136 29.90 -6.33 19.95
C GLN A 136 31.05 -6.89 20.79
N ALA A 137 31.07 -6.66 22.11
CA ALA A 137 31.98 -7.36 23.02
C ALA A 137 31.80 -8.89 22.94
N VAL A 138 30.61 -9.33 22.50
CA VAL A 138 30.31 -10.71 22.14
C VAL A 138 29.56 -10.75 20.80
N PRO A 139 30.26 -10.83 19.66
CA PRO A 139 29.63 -10.79 18.35
C PRO A 139 28.67 -11.98 18.16
N THR A 140 27.55 -11.73 17.49
CA THR A 140 26.48 -12.72 17.24
C THR A 140 26.98 -13.94 16.45
N SER A 141 27.97 -13.76 15.58
CA SER A 141 28.63 -14.85 14.84
C SER A 141 29.34 -15.85 15.75
N ARG A 142 30.04 -15.40 16.80
CA ARG A 142 30.64 -16.28 17.82
C ARG A 142 29.57 -17.00 18.64
N MET A 143 28.44 -16.35 18.90
CA MET A 143 27.33 -16.99 19.61
C MET A 143 26.69 -18.10 18.76
N LEU A 144 26.42 -17.83 17.48
CA LEU A 144 25.90 -18.79 16.51
C LEU A 144 26.87 -19.96 16.28
N SER A 145 28.17 -19.71 16.18
CA SER A 145 29.16 -20.77 15.97
C SER A 145 29.25 -21.74 17.16
N VAL A 146 29.21 -21.23 18.40
CA VAL A 146 29.26 -22.08 19.60
C VAL A 146 27.94 -22.84 19.79
N TRP A 147 26.79 -22.21 19.48
CA TRP A 147 25.51 -22.91 19.48
C TRP A 147 25.40 -23.98 18.39
N GLY A 148 25.90 -23.69 17.18
CA GLY A 148 25.98 -24.65 16.08
C GLY A 148 26.89 -25.85 16.39
N LEU A 149 28.07 -25.58 16.97
CA LEU A 149 29.00 -26.64 17.41
C LEU A 149 28.36 -27.53 18.46
N GLN A 150 27.67 -26.93 19.42
CA GLN A 150 26.95 -27.62 20.46
C GLN A 150 25.81 -28.52 19.92
N THR A 151 25.02 -28.04 18.96
CA THR A 151 23.99 -28.86 18.30
C THR A 151 24.59 -30.00 17.48
N LEU A 152 25.76 -29.79 16.86
CA LEU A 152 26.47 -30.83 16.12
C LEU A 152 26.98 -31.93 17.06
N CYS A 153 27.55 -31.57 18.23
CA CYS A 153 27.95 -32.56 19.23
C CYS A 153 26.77 -33.36 19.80
N LEU A 154 25.62 -32.73 20.00
CA LEU A 154 24.38 -33.42 20.40
C LEU A 154 23.91 -34.38 19.30
N ALA A 155 23.88 -33.95 18.03
CA ALA A 155 23.51 -34.81 16.91
C ALA A 155 24.44 -36.01 16.78
N LEU A 156 25.75 -35.81 16.98
CA LEU A 156 26.75 -36.88 17.01
C LEU A 156 26.50 -37.87 18.16
N ALA A 157 26.15 -37.37 19.36
CA ALA A 157 25.77 -38.21 20.50
C ALA A 157 24.51 -39.07 20.21
N CYS A 158 23.48 -38.47 19.62
CA CYS A 158 22.28 -39.17 19.20
C CYS A 158 22.59 -40.21 18.12
N TYR A 159 23.46 -39.88 17.15
CA TYR A 159 23.86 -40.79 16.07
C TYR A 159 24.64 -42.01 16.59
N VAL A 160 25.62 -41.81 17.49
CA VAL A 160 26.35 -42.92 18.14
C VAL A 160 25.40 -43.80 18.97
N SER A 161 24.47 -43.18 19.69
CA SER A 161 23.42 -43.90 20.43
C SER A 161 22.50 -44.70 19.50
N TRP A 162 22.17 -44.15 18.33
CA TRP A 162 21.31 -44.80 17.33
C TRP A 162 22.01 -46.01 16.68
N ILE A 163 23.28 -45.87 16.28
CA ILE A 163 24.10 -46.98 15.77
C ILE A 163 24.17 -48.12 16.78
N SER A 164 24.25 -47.82 18.07
CA SER A 164 24.37 -48.83 19.13
C SER A 164 23.08 -49.64 19.36
N ILE A 165 21.92 -49.16 18.87
CA ILE A 165 20.61 -49.82 19.05
C ILE A 165 20.29 -50.79 17.90
N PHE A 166 20.89 -50.58 16.71
CA PHE A 166 20.74 -51.49 15.58
C PHE A 166 21.98 -52.40 15.49
N PRO A 167 21.89 -53.70 15.79
CA PRO A 167 22.98 -54.63 15.51
C PRO A 167 23.09 -54.79 13.99
N ALA A 168 23.84 -53.90 13.34
CA ALA A 168 24.26 -54.10 11.97
C ALA A 168 25.22 -55.29 11.96
N SER A 169 24.74 -56.41 11.41
CA SER A 169 25.58 -57.50 10.94
C SER A 169 26.43 -56.97 9.79
N VAL A 170 27.52 -56.29 10.14
CA VAL A 170 28.51 -55.85 9.16
C VAL A 170 29.26 -57.11 8.72
N GLN A 171 28.80 -57.68 7.61
CA GLN A 171 29.59 -58.58 6.79
C GLN A 171 30.94 -57.90 6.52
N SER A 172 31.99 -58.59 6.92
CA SER A 172 33.37 -58.25 6.60
C SER A 172 33.55 -58.14 5.09
N VAL A 173 33.48 -56.91 4.56
CA VAL A 173 34.07 -56.59 3.27
C VAL A 173 35.57 -56.76 3.43
N VAL A 174 36.03 -57.88 2.90
CA VAL A 174 37.41 -58.23 2.61
C VAL A 174 38.05 -57.03 1.91
N ARG A 175 38.80 -56.23 2.67
CA ARG A 175 39.80 -55.33 2.10
C ARG A 175 40.96 -56.23 1.67
N ASN A 176 41.00 -56.52 0.38
CA ASN A 176 42.10 -57.18 -0.29
C ASN A 176 43.43 -56.61 0.22
N GLN A 177 44.21 -57.48 0.87
CA GLN A 177 45.66 -57.35 0.92
C GLN A 177 46.18 -57.55 -0.50
N GLY A 178 46.25 -56.46 -1.25
CA GLY A 178 46.95 -56.38 -2.52
C GLY A 178 48.23 -55.60 -2.31
N ALA A 179 49.34 -56.33 -2.23
CA ALA A 179 50.71 -55.89 -2.44
C ALA A 179 51.17 -54.62 -1.69
N ALA A 180 51.80 -54.84 -0.53
CA ALA A 180 52.97 -54.05 -0.17
C ALA A 180 54.04 -54.32 -1.25
N SER A 181 53.98 -53.53 -2.33
CA SER A 181 55.10 -53.39 -3.25
C SER A 181 56.15 -52.53 -2.57
N GLU A 182 57.37 -53.04 -2.64
CA GLU A 182 58.60 -52.47 -2.17
C GLU A 182 58.70 -50.98 -2.53
N LEU A 183 58.95 -50.18 -1.50
CA LEU A 183 59.47 -48.82 -1.59
C LEU A 183 60.69 -48.82 -2.51
N ASN A 184 60.53 -48.26 -3.71
CA ASN A 184 61.62 -47.70 -4.49
C ASN A 184 61.11 -46.47 -5.27
N SER A 185 61.77 -45.34 -5.00
CA SER A 185 61.85 -44.07 -5.77
C SER A 185 60.59 -43.20 -5.94
N SER A 186 60.51 -42.12 -5.17
CA SER A 186 60.11 -40.76 -5.59
C SER A 186 58.93 -40.59 -6.58
N GLU A 187 57.68 -40.78 -6.15
CA GLU A 187 56.50 -40.47 -6.98
C GLU A 187 55.74 -39.23 -6.48
N VAL A 188 55.45 -38.30 -7.40
CA VAL A 188 54.73 -37.04 -7.16
C VAL A 188 53.22 -37.30 -7.20
N LEU A 189 52.48 -36.84 -6.19
CA LEU A 189 51.02 -37.02 -6.10
C LEU A 189 50.31 -35.82 -6.74
N VAL A 190 49.48 -36.05 -7.76
CA VAL A 190 48.67 -35.00 -8.42
C VAL A 190 47.18 -35.23 -8.11
N GLU A 191 46.51 -34.23 -7.55
CA GLU A 191 45.07 -34.24 -7.24
C GLU A 191 44.37 -33.15 -8.10
N PRO A 192 43.15 -33.37 -8.64
CA PRO A 192 42.26 -34.53 -8.45
C PRO A 192 42.56 -35.76 -9.34
N GLY A 193 43.39 -35.64 -10.38
CA GLY A 193 43.61 -36.72 -11.35
C GLY A 193 42.53 -36.69 -12.44
N ASP A 194 41.88 -37.83 -12.70
CA ASP A 194 40.74 -37.87 -13.63
C ASP A 194 39.48 -37.30 -12.97
N VAL A 195 38.80 -36.36 -13.62
CA VAL A 195 37.64 -35.67 -13.03
C VAL A 195 36.57 -35.31 -14.07
N GLU A 196 35.31 -35.37 -13.68
CA GLU A 196 34.16 -34.89 -14.47
C GLU A 196 33.66 -33.58 -13.87
N ILE A 197 33.47 -32.56 -14.70
CA ILE A 197 33.10 -31.20 -14.27
C ILE A 197 31.99 -30.61 -15.14
N GLU A 198 31.22 -29.69 -14.56
CA GLU A 198 30.24 -28.90 -15.31
C GLU A 198 30.95 -27.92 -16.25
N ARG A 199 30.42 -27.72 -17.45
CA ARG A 199 30.97 -26.78 -18.44
C ARG A 199 31.19 -25.38 -17.85
N GLY A 200 32.39 -24.86 -18.01
CA GLY A 200 32.77 -23.54 -17.51
C GLY A 200 33.26 -23.51 -16.06
N THR A 201 33.37 -24.67 -15.39
CA THR A 201 33.92 -24.76 -14.02
C THR A 201 35.45 -24.60 -14.02
N ASP A 202 35.98 -23.94 -12.99
CA ASP A 202 37.41 -23.82 -12.75
C ASP A 202 37.95 -25.08 -12.05
N VAL A 203 39.02 -25.67 -12.58
CA VAL A 203 39.66 -26.85 -11.98
C VAL A 203 40.94 -26.46 -11.25
N VAL A 204 41.01 -26.78 -9.96
CA VAL A 204 42.24 -26.64 -9.17
C VAL A 204 43.07 -27.91 -9.30
N VAL A 205 44.30 -27.80 -9.78
CA VAL A 205 45.25 -28.90 -9.85
C VAL A 205 46.33 -28.67 -8.81
N THR A 206 46.53 -29.64 -7.92
CA THR A 206 47.60 -29.62 -6.92
C THR A 206 48.59 -30.75 -7.18
N ALA A 207 49.87 -30.46 -7.02
CA ALA A 207 50.95 -31.44 -7.13
C ALA A 207 51.81 -31.41 -5.85
N ARG A 208 51.91 -32.56 -5.16
CA ARG A 208 52.71 -32.75 -3.95
C ARG A 208 53.96 -33.56 -4.26
N PHE A 209 55.13 -33.00 -3.96
CA PHE A 209 56.43 -33.65 -4.17
C PHE A 209 56.97 -34.20 -2.84
N PRO A 210 57.28 -35.51 -2.73
CA PRO A 210 57.87 -36.06 -1.50
C PRO A 210 59.39 -35.77 -1.44
N GLY A 211 59.84 -34.90 -0.53
CA GLY A 211 61.27 -34.66 -0.23
C GLY A 211 61.60 -33.22 0.20
N ASP A 212 62.79 -33.00 0.78
CA ASP A 212 63.32 -31.67 1.17
C ASP A 212 63.82 -30.85 -0.04
N GLU A 213 63.95 -31.46 -1.22
CA GLU A 213 64.28 -30.76 -2.48
C GLU A 213 63.01 -30.37 -3.23
N THR A 214 62.70 -29.07 -3.25
CA THR A 214 61.51 -28.52 -3.93
C THR A 214 61.92 -27.89 -5.27
N PRO A 215 61.30 -28.26 -6.41
CA PRO A 215 61.64 -27.69 -7.71
C PRO A 215 61.24 -26.21 -7.84
N ASP A 216 62.14 -25.36 -8.36
CA ASP A 216 61.90 -23.92 -8.52
C ASP A 216 60.76 -23.55 -9.50
N GLN A 217 60.45 -24.46 -10.44
CA GLN A 217 59.47 -24.25 -11.50
C GLN A 217 58.70 -25.54 -11.81
N VAL A 218 57.38 -25.48 -11.68
CA VAL A 218 56.43 -26.55 -12.01
C VAL A 218 55.38 -25.99 -12.97
N TRP A 219 55.13 -26.70 -14.07
CA TRP A 219 54.23 -26.29 -15.16
C TRP A 219 53.06 -27.24 -15.30
N LEU A 220 51.88 -26.69 -15.53
CA LEU A 220 50.67 -27.42 -15.92
C LEU A 220 50.48 -27.31 -17.43
N VAL A 221 50.37 -28.45 -18.12
CA VAL A 221 50.22 -28.51 -19.58
C VAL A 221 48.88 -29.15 -19.94
N PRO A 222 47.84 -28.38 -20.24
CA PRO A 222 46.59 -28.87 -20.81
C PRO A 222 46.80 -29.20 -22.30
N THR A 223 46.26 -30.33 -22.72
CA THR A 223 46.26 -30.83 -24.10
C THR A 223 44.80 -31.13 -24.47
N PRO A 224 44.20 -30.44 -25.46
CA PRO A 224 42.87 -30.79 -25.96
C PRO A 224 42.86 -32.25 -26.43
N VAL A 225 41.75 -32.98 -26.20
CA VAL A 225 41.64 -34.40 -26.60
C VAL A 225 41.51 -34.57 -28.12
N ASP A 226 41.37 -33.48 -28.88
CA ASP A 226 41.29 -33.50 -30.34
C ASP A 226 42.66 -33.63 -31.00
N SER A 227 43.21 -34.84 -31.05
CA SER A 227 43.99 -35.33 -32.20
C SER A 227 44.29 -36.83 -32.09
N ALA A 228 43.33 -37.65 -32.51
CA ALA A 228 43.63 -38.96 -33.07
C ALA A 228 42.74 -39.22 -34.30
N ALA A 229 43.40 -39.22 -35.47
CA ALA A 229 43.00 -39.79 -36.76
C ALA A 229 41.92 -39.07 -37.60
N ALA A 230 42.37 -38.10 -38.42
CA ALA A 230 41.87 -37.94 -39.78
C ALA A 230 43.07 -37.71 -40.71
N ASP A 231 43.41 -38.72 -41.52
CA ASP A 231 44.37 -38.62 -42.62
C ASP A 231 43.90 -37.57 -43.64
N GLY A 232 44.65 -36.48 -43.80
CA GLY A 232 44.45 -35.48 -44.86
C GLY A 232 45.70 -34.62 -45.03
N PRO A 233 46.17 -34.35 -46.27
CA PRO A 233 47.46 -33.71 -46.49
C PRO A 233 47.40 -32.20 -46.22
N ALA A 234 48.54 -31.68 -45.80
CA ALA A 234 48.79 -30.32 -45.37
C ALA A 234 48.29 -29.22 -46.33
N SER A 235 47.69 -28.19 -45.75
CA SER A 235 47.85 -26.81 -46.24
C SER A 235 47.80 -25.83 -45.05
N SER A 236 48.90 -25.12 -44.88
CA SER A 236 49.11 -23.82 -44.21
C SER A 236 47.82 -23.00 -44.00
N THR A 237 47.57 -22.34 -42.87
CA THR A 237 48.43 -21.40 -42.15
C THR A 237 47.75 -21.15 -40.79
N GLY A 238 48.45 -21.43 -39.70
CA GLY A 238 47.96 -21.19 -38.34
C GLY A 238 49.09 -21.50 -37.40
N SER A 239 49.52 -20.50 -36.63
CA SER A 239 50.59 -20.58 -35.65
C SER A 239 50.48 -21.86 -34.82
N PRO A 240 51.60 -22.55 -34.52
CA PRO A 240 51.56 -23.68 -33.60
C PRO A 240 50.94 -23.15 -32.29
N SER A 241 49.85 -23.79 -31.85
CA SER A 241 49.23 -23.52 -30.56
C SER A 241 50.33 -23.52 -29.50
N GLU A 242 50.77 -22.32 -29.09
CA GLU A 242 51.66 -22.14 -27.95
C GLU A 242 50.98 -22.87 -26.80
N SER A 243 51.64 -23.91 -26.32
CA SER A 243 51.23 -24.64 -25.13
C SER A 243 50.86 -23.62 -24.05
N LEU A 244 49.58 -23.60 -23.66
CA LEU A 244 49.05 -22.89 -22.48
C LEU A 244 49.71 -23.48 -21.22
N LYS A 245 51.01 -23.26 -21.05
CA LYS A 245 51.77 -23.72 -19.88
C LYS A 245 51.47 -22.74 -18.75
N SER A 246 50.55 -23.13 -17.89
CA SER A 246 50.27 -22.37 -16.67
C SER A 246 51.28 -22.75 -15.60
N ARG A 247 51.93 -21.76 -14.96
CA ARG A 247 52.85 -22.02 -13.85
C ARG A 247 52.06 -22.37 -12.60
N LEU A 248 52.44 -23.43 -11.87
CA LEU A 248 51.89 -23.71 -10.55
C LEU A 248 52.63 -22.86 -9.50
N GLU A 249 51.87 -22.23 -8.61
CA GLU A 249 52.40 -21.38 -7.54
C GLU A 249 52.52 -22.14 -6.22
N ARG A 250 53.48 -21.74 -5.38
CA ARG A 250 53.75 -22.36 -4.08
C ARG A 250 53.36 -21.39 -2.97
N SER A 251 52.47 -21.83 -2.07
CA SER A 251 52.18 -21.12 -0.81
C SER A 251 53.16 -21.56 0.27
N LEU A 252 53.93 -20.62 0.84
CA LEU A 252 54.67 -20.75 2.11
C LEU A 252 55.37 -22.09 2.39
N GLN A 253 56.62 -22.29 1.95
CA GLN A 253 57.55 -23.39 2.29
C GLN A 253 57.04 -24.85 2.23
N ASP A 254 55.76 -25.09 1.93
CA ASP A 254 55.14 -26.41 1.87
C ASP A 254 55.44 -27.08 0.52
N PRO A 255 55.57 -28.43 0.49
CA PRO A 255 55.89 -29.19 -0.73
C PRO A 255 54.71 -29.36 -1.71
N ILE A 256 53.76 -28.42 -1.71
CA ILE A 256 52.51 -28.46 -2.51
C ILE A 256 52.50 -27.28 -3.48
N TYR A 257 52.28 -27.58 -4.75
CA TYR A 257 52.14 -26.61 -5.84
C TYR A 257 50.69 -26.62 -6.33
N GLY A 258 50.08 -25.45 -6.47
CA GLY A 258 48.68 -25.31 -6.88
C GLY A 258 48.53 -24.39 -8.10
N GLY A 259 47.56 -24.69 -8.95
CA GLY A 259 47.22 -23.84 -10.09
C GLY A 259 45.84 -24.13 -10.64
N TYR A 260 45.31 -23.18 -11.40
CA TYR A 260 43.92 -23.18 -11.83
C TYR A 260 43.83 -23.30 -13.36
N LEU A 261 42.99 -24.20 -13.85
CA LEU A 261 42.47 -24.19 -15.21
C LEU A 261 41.14 -23.44 -15.19
N ARG A 262 41.11 -22.24 -15.77
CA ARG A 262 39.91 -21.38 -15.76
C ARG A 262 38.96 -21.75 -16.88
N LYS A 263 37.65 -21.74 -16.61
CA LYS A 263 36.55 -21.91 -17.57
C LYS A 263 36.77 -23.06 -18.55
N VAL A 264 36.84 -24.30 -18.07
CA VAL A 264 37.01 -25.46 -18.92
C VAL A 264 35.70 -25.74 -19.68
N THR A 265 35.66 -25.46 -20.99
CA THR A 265 34.45 -25.57 -21.82
C THR A 265 34.37 -26.85 -22.67
N ARG A 266 35.47 -27.60 -22.78
CA ARG A 266 35.59 -28.83 -23.58
C ARG A 266 36.48 -29.86 -22.89
N ASP A 267 36.30 -31.12 -23.27
CA ASP A 267 37.13 -32.23 -22.80
C ASP A 267 38.61 -31.98 -23.09
N LEU A 268 39.44 -32.13 -22.06
CA LEU A 268 40.88 -31.93 -22.17
C LEU A 268 41.64 -32.90 -21.29
N THR A 269 42.88 -33.17 -21.64
CA THR A 269 43.80 -33.98 -20.82
C THR A 269 44.90 -33.07 -20.28
N TYR A 270 45.30 -33.21 -19.02
CA TYR A 270 46.35 -32.38 -18.43
C TYR A 270 47.47 -33.22 -17.80
N ARG A 271 48.66 -32.63 -17.70
CA ARG A 271 49.83 -33.22 -17.05
C ARG A 271 50.66 -32.15 -16.34
N VAL A 272 51.41 -32.55 -15.33
CA VAL A 272 52.33 -31.71 -14.56
C VAL A 272 53.77 -32.00 -14.99
N GLU A 273 54.52 -30.97 -15.38
CA GLU A 273 55.88 -31.05 -15.93
C GLU A 273 56.88 -30.23 -15.08
N THR A 274 58.05 -30.81 -14.80
CA THR A 274 59.21 -30.14 -14.16
C THR A 274 60.49 -30.44 -14.95
N LYS A 275 61.61 -29.80 -14.60
CA LYS A 275 62.91 -30.03 -15.26
C LYS A 275 63.46 -31.47 -15.15
N GLY A 276 62.89 -32.32 -14.28
CA GLY A 276 63.35 -33.71 -14.08
C GLY A 276 62.23 -34.76 -13.90
N PHE A 277 60.95 -34.37 -13.98
CA PHE A 277 59.80 -35.27 -13.77
C PHE A 277 58.59 -34.82 -14.59
N GLN A 278 57.87 -35.79 -15.16
CA GLN A 278 56.58 -35.61 -15.86
C GLN A 278 55.55 -36.58 -15.26
N SER A 279 54.35 -36.07 -14.94
CA SER A 279 53.24 -36.90 -14.45
C SER A 279 52.57 -37.71 -15.57
N PRO A 280 51.77 -38.74 -15.22
CA PRO A 280 50.77 -39.31 -16.12
C PRO A 280 49.80 -38.24 -16.65
N ALA A 281 49.14 -38.56 -17.77
CA ALA A 281 48.13 -37.70 -18.38
C ALA A 281 46.76 -38.00 -17.77
N TYR A 282 46.10 -36.98 -17.23
CA TYR A 282 44.81 -37.08 -16.54
C TYR A 282 43.70 -36.42 -17.37
N ARG A 283 42.51 -37.02 -17.45
CA ARG A 283 41.39 -36.57 -18.28
C ARG A 283 40.38 -35.76 -17.47
N ILE A 284 40.00 -34.60 -18.02
CA ILE A 284 38.87 -33.78 -17.58
C ILE A 284 37.74 -33.96 -18.59
N GLN A 285 36.61 -34.52 -18.15
CA GLN A 285 35.39 -34.62 -18.96
C GLN A 285 34.43 -33.50 -18.58
N VAL A 286 33.83 -32.87 -19.59
CA VAL A 286 32.91 -31.75 -19.42
C VAL A 286 31.49 -32.21 -19.70
N PHE A 287 30.57 -31.98 -18.75
CA PHE A 287 29.15 -32.30 -18.90
C PHE A 287 28.26 -31.07 -18.71
N ASP A 288 27.04 -31.16 -19.26
CA ASP A 288 25.96 -30.22 -19.02
C ASP A 288 24.77 -30.89 -18.36
N PHE A 289 24.08 -30.16 -17.48
CA PHE A 289 22.77 -30.57 -16.98
C PHE A 289 21.69 -30.38 -18.06
N PRO A 290 20.64 -31.23 -18.07
CA PRO A 290 19.49 -31.00 -18.93
C PRO A 290 18.79 -29.70 -18.52
N SER A 291 18.46 -28.84 -19.50
CA SER A 291 17.76 -27.58 -19.28
C SER A 291 16.68 -27.33 -20.33
N LEU A 292 15.63 -26.62 -19.92
CA LEU A 292 14.61 -26.06 -20.81
C LEU A 292 15.14 -24.76 -21.39
N VAL A 293 15.22 -24.67 -22.72
CA VAL A 293 15.74 -23.49 -23.43
C VAL A 293 14.62 -22.53 -23.80
N ARG A 294 13.49 -23.06 -24.27
CA ARG A 294 12.32 -22.29 -24.72
C ARG A 294 11.05 -23.13 -24.53
N SER A 295 9.93 -22.49 -24.22
CA SER A 295 8.62 -23.13 -24.14
C SER A 295 7.58 -22.33 -24.92
N ASP A 296 6.94 -22.96 -25.89
CA ASP A 296 5.84 -22.37 -26.64
C ASP A 296 4.52 -22.98 -26.19
N ALA A 297 3.46 -22.18 -26.21
CA ALA A 297 2.11 -22.60 -25.85
C ALA A 297 1.16 -22.39 -27.02
N THR A 298 0.59 -23.48 -27.54
CA THR A 298 -0.51 -23.40 -28.51
C THR A 298 -1.83 -23.54 -27.77
N ILE A 299 -2.64 -22.49 -27.87
CA ILE A 299 -3.92 -22.33 -27.17
C ILE A 299 -5.02 -22.52 -28.21
N ALA A 300 -5.83 -23.57 -28.06
CA ALA A 300 -7.05 -23.79 -28.84
C ALA A 300 -8.28 -23.58 -27.92
N PRO A 301 -8.88 -22.37 -27.94
CA PRO A 301 -10.03 -22.04 -27.11
C PRO A 301 -11.29 -22.86 -27.48
N PRO A 302 -12.22 -23.06 -26.53
CA PRO A 302 -13.48 -23.75 -26.78
C PRO A 302 -14.43 -22.93 -27.67
N GLU A 303 -15.42 -23.60 -28.28
CA GLU A 303 -16.34 -23.00 -29.27
C GLU A 303 -17.12 -21.79 -28.72
N TYR A 304 -17.43 -21.77 -27.42
CA TYR A 304 -18.15 -20.66 -26.80
C TYR A 304 -17.33 -19.37 -26.71
N ALA A 305 -15.99 -19.46 -26.68
CA ALA A 305 -15.10 -18.30 -26.57
C ALA A 305 -14.89 -17.58 -27.91
N LYS A 306 -15.25 -18.20 -29.04
CA LYS A 306 -15.09 -17.70 -30.43
C LYS A 306 -13.71 -17.09 -30.75
N GLN A 307 -12.66 -17.57 -30.11
CA GLN A 307 -11.30 -17.13 -30.36
C GLN A 307 -10.59 -18.12 -31.29
N ASP A 308 -9.81 -17.60 -32.23
CA ASP A 308 -8.98 -18.42 -33.10
C ASP A 308 -7.85 -19.10 -32.31
N THR A 309 -7.41 -20.25 -32.82
CA THR A 309 -6.23 -20.94 -32.26
C THR A 309 -5.00 -20.06 -32.45
N ARG A 310 -4.26 -19.81 -31.36
CA ARG A 310 -3.05 -18.97 -31.36
C ARG A 310 -1.89 -19.69 -30.69
N THR A 311 -0.67 -19.40 -31.14
CA THR A 311 0.56 -19.89 -30.53
C THR A 311 1.32 -18.72 -29.94
N ILE A 312 1.68 -18.83 -28.65
CA ILE A 312 2.51 -17.87 -27.94
C ILE A 312 3.90 -18.49 -27.83
N GLU A 313 4.90 -17.79 -28.37
CA GLU A 313 6.29 -18.22 -28.34
C GLU A 313 6.97 -17.79 -27.03
N ASP A 314 7.91 -18.60 -26.54
CA ASP A 314 8.73 -18.35 -25.35
C ASP A 314 7.96 -17.84 -24.12
N THR A 315 6.89 -18.55 -23.78
CA THR A 315 6.08 -18.28 -22.60
C THR A 315 6.19 -19.40 -21.58
N ARG A 316 6.17 -19.03 -20.29
CA ARG A 316 6.07 -19.96 -19.16
C ARG A 316 4.72 -19.88 -18.45
N ARG A 317 3.92 -18.85 -18.76
CA ARG A 317 2.63 -18.58 -18.14
C ARG A 317 1.60 -18.27 -19.20
N VAL A 318 0.46 -18.91 -19.16
CA VAL A 318 -0.63 -18.65 -20.10
C VAL A 318 -1.94 -18.46 -19.37
N THR A 319 -2.75 -17.51 -19.84
CA THR A 319 -4.13 -17.35 -19.40
C THR A 319 -5.06 -17.87 -20.49
N VAL A 320 -5.93 -18.81 -20.13
CA VAL A 320 -6.81 -19.54 -21.07
C VAL A 320 -8.24 -19.60 -20.54
N ALA A 321 -9.22 -19.77 -21.42
CA ALA A 321 -10.61 -19.99 -21.01
C ALA A 321 -10.80 -21.43 -20.49
N GLU A 322 -11.82 -21.62 -19.65
CA GLU A 322 -12.19 -22.96 -19.15
C GLU A 322 -12.45 -23.96 -20.28
N GLY A 323 -11.77 -25.10 -20.23
CA GLY A 323 -11.90 -26.14 -21.23
C GLY A 323 -11.17 -25.91 -22.55
N THR A 324 -10.24 -24.96 -22.58
CA THR A 324 -9.26 -24.80 -23.66
C THR A 324 -8.37 -26.05 -23.78
N GLU A 325 -8.09 -26.48 -25.01
CA GLU A 325 -7.05 -27.47 -25.29
C GLU A 325 -5.69 -26.75 -25.37
N LEU A 326 -4.82 -27.01 -24.38
CA LEU A 326 -3.49 -26.42 -24.31
C LEU A 326 -2.45 -27.44 -24.76
N LYS A 327 -1.61 -27.03 -25.71
CA LYS A 327 -0.43 -27.78 -26.15
C LYS A 327 0.84 -27.02 -25.78
N TRP A 328 1.62 -27.59 -24.86
CA TRP A 328 2.98 -27.12 -24.54
C TRP A 328 4.00 -27.75 -25.49
N ILE A 329 4.92 -26.93 -26.00
CA ILE A 329 6.03 -27.32 -26.85
C ILE A 329 7.32 -26.85 -26.17
N CYS A 330 8.08 -27.78 -25.60
CA CYS A 330 9.29 -27.52 -24.83
C CYS A 330 10.53 -27.86 -25.65
N PHE A 331 11.45 -26.90 -25.82
CA PHE A 331 12.74 -27.10 -26.47
C PHE A 331 13.83 -27.30 -25.42
N VAL A 332 14.60 -28.38 -25.54
CA VAL A 332 15.66 -28.76 -24.57
C VAL A 332 17.05 -28.70 -25.19
N ASN A 333 18.06 -28.44 -24.36
CA ASN A 333 19.47 -28.30 -24.80
C ASN A 333 20.11 -29.62 -25.29
N LYS A 334 19.59 -30.77 -24.85
CA LYS A 334 20.13 -32.10 -25.18
C LYS A 334 19.04 -33.17 -25.16
N PRO A 335 19.22 -34.32 -25.85
CA PRO A 335 18.23 -35.38 -25.88
C PRO A 335 18.09 -36.03 -24.48
N LEU A 336 16.84 -36.18 -24.03
CA LEU A 336 16.50 -36.67 -22.70
C LEU A 336 16.09 -38.14 -22.71
N GLN A 337 16.17 -38.80 -21.55
CA GLN A 337 15.64 -40.14 -21.34
C GLN A 337 14.15 -40.08 -20.98
N SER A 338 13.78 -39.16 -20.09
CA SER A 338 12.39 -38.86 -19.76
C SER A 338 12.21 -37.37 -19.45
N ALA A 339 11.02 -36.87 -19.75
CA ALA A 339 10.58 -35.53 -19.42
C ALA A 339 9.11 -35.59 -18.98
N GLU A 340 8.81 -35.00 -17.83
CA GLU A 340 7.48 -35.06 -17.20
C GLU A 340 7.11 -33.69 -16.63
N LEU A 341 5.85 -33.29 -16.81
CA LEU A 341 5.23 -32.16 -16.12
C LEU A 341 4.53 -32.68 -14.87
N ILE A 342 4.88 -32.16 -13.70
CA ILE A 342 4.37 -32.61 -12.41
C ILE A 342 3.50 -31.50 -11.81
N ASP A 343 2.20 -31.75 -11.68
CA ASP A 343 1.25 -30.81 -11.07
C ASP A 343 1.45 -30.74 -9.54
N GLU A 344 0.87 -29.74 -8.86
CA GLU A 344 0.98 -29.55 -7.40
C GLU A 344 0.45 -30.75 -6.59
N THR A 345 -0.51 -31.47 -7.18
CA THR A 345 -1.11 -32.69 -6.62
C THR A 345 -0.25 -33.94 -6.83
N GLY A 346 0.86 -33.83 -7.56
CA GLY A 346 1.77 -34.93 -7.90
C GLY A 346 1.33 -35.76 -9.12
N VAL A 347 0.30 -35.34 -9.85
CA VAL A 347 -0.10 -35.96 -11.13
C VAL A 347 0.94 -35.62 -12.20
N THR A 348 1.43 -36.63 -12.91
CA THR A 348 2.46 -36.47 -13.94
C THR A 348 1.87 -36.57 -15.35
N VAL A 349 2.24 -35.63 -16.21
CA VAL A 349 1.92 -35.61 -17.64
C VAL A 349 3.22 -35.81 -18.43
N PRO A 350 3.37 -36.88 -19.22
CA PRO A 350 4.61 -37.14 -19.96
C PRO A 350 4.75 -36.15 -21.13
N LEU A 351 5.96 -35.61 -21.30
CA LEU A 351 6.36 -34.81 -22.46
C LEU A 351 6.95 -35.75 -23.53
N VAL A 352 6.29 -35.86 -24.68
CA VAL A 352 6.67 -36.81 -25.74
C VAL A 352 7.53 -36.11 -26.79
N PRO A 353 8.68 -36.68 -27.20
CA PRO A 353 9.49 -36.09 -28.27
C PRO A 353 8.76 -36.06 -29.60
N SER A 354 8.86 -34.93 -30.31
CA SER A 354 8.31 -34.74 -31.64
C SER A 354 9.00 -35.68 -32.65
N ALA A 355 8.26 -36.11 -33.67
CA ALA A 355 8.76 -37.01 -34.71
C ALA A 355 9.83 -36.37 -35.61
N GLU A 356 9.84 -35.03 -35.72
CA GLU A 356 10.78 -34.28 -36.57
C GLU A 356 12.07 -33.88 -35.83
N ASN A 357 11.97 -33.58 -34.54
CA ASN A 357 13.11 -33.15 -33.74
C ASN A 357 13.07 -33.76 -32.32
N PRO A 358 14.05 -34.62 -31.95
CA PRO A 358 14.12 -35.22 -30.62
C PRO A 358 14.45 -34.22 -29.49
N LEU A 359 14.79 -32.97 -29.81
CA LEU A 359 14.99 -31.88 -28.84
C LEU A 359 13.71 -31.06 -28.57
N GLN A 360 12.62 -31.35 -29.29
CA GLN A 360 11.32 -30.73 -29.10
C GLN A 360 10.39 -31.74 -28.44
N LEU A 361 9.82 -31.39 -27.30
CA LEU A 361 8.93 -32.23 -26.52
C LEU A 361 7.55 -31.60 -26.45
N GLU A 362 6.49 -32.40 -26.62
CA GLU A 362 5.12 -31.91 -26.68
C GLU A 362 4.23 -32.60 -25.65
N ALA A 363 3.30 -31.83 -25.06
CA ALA A 363 2.21 -32.32 -24.23
C ALA A 363 0.92 -31.57 -24.56
N SER A 364 -0.17 -32.30 -24.84
CA SER A 364 -1.50 -31.72 -25.08
C SER A 364 -2.50 -32.24 -24.04
N PHE A 365 -3.29 -31.35 -23.45
CA PHE A 365 -4.36 -31.70 -22.51
C PHE A 365 -5.38 -30.57 -22.38
N LYS A 366 -6.59 -30.92 -21.92
CA LYS A 366 -7.67 -29.96 -21.63
C LYS A 366 -7.47 -29.36 -20.23
N ILE A 367 -7.68 -28.05 -20.09
CA ILE A 367 -7.52 -27.34 -18.82
C ILE A 367 -8.85 -26.75 -18.38
N ASP A 368 -9.40 -27.28 -17.29
CA ASP A 368 -10.65 -26.80 -16.68
C ASP A 368 -10.40 -25.95 -15.41
N ALA A 369 -9.19 -25.98 -14.85
CA ALA A 369 -8.82 -25.20 -13.67
C ALA A 369 -7.37 -24.72 -13.74
N SER A 370 -7.08 -23.60 -13.08
CA SER A 370 -5.72 -23.05 -12.97
C SER A 370 -4.76 -24.07 -12.36
N LYS A 371 -3.61 -24.26 -12.99
CA LYS A 371 -2.63 -25.27 -12.60
C LYS A 371 -1.20 -24.79 -12.80
N GLN A 372 -0.29 -25.34 -12.00
CA GLN A 372 1.13 -25.09 -12.09
C GLN A 372 1.88 -26.42 -12.17
N TRP A 373 2.73 -26.56 -13.18
CA TRP A 373 3.56 -27.73 -13.39
C TRP A 373 5.01 -27.44 -13.10
N MET A 374 5.68 -28.38 -12.45
CA MET A 374 7.13 -28.45 -12.35
C MET A 374 7.66 -29.36 -13.46
N VAL A 375 8.60 -28.84 -14.26
CA VAL A 375 9.21 -29.57 -15.36
C VAL A 375 10.35 -30.43 -14.83
N ARG A 376 10.19 -31.76 -14.85
CA ARG A 376 11.24 -32.72 -14.50
C ARG A 376 11.90 -33.25 -15.76
N LEU A 377 13.18 -32.92 -15.93
CA LEU A 377 14.01 -33.38 -17.04
C LEU A 377 15.07 -34.37 -16.53
N LEU A 378 15.15 -35.55 -17.15
CA LEU A 378 16.14 -36.59 -16.82
C LEU A 378 16.91 -37.00 -18.07
N ASP A 379 18.24 -36.97 -17.98
CA ASP A 379 19.11 -37.43 -19.06
C ASP A 379 19.39 -38.94 -18.99
N ARG A 380 20.15 -39.45 -19.99
CA ARG A 380 20.51 -40.88 -20.09
C ARG A 380 21.47 -41.38 -19.01
N GLU A 381 22.13 -40.47 -18.31
CA GLU A 381 23.03 -40.75 -17.18
C GLU A 381 22.30 -40.55 -15.83
N ASN A 382 20.97 -40.38 -15.88
CA ASN A 382 20.09 -40.18 -14.73
C ASN A 382 20.39 -38.90 -13.93
N ARG A 383 20.92 -37.86 -14.58
CA ARG A 383 21.12 -36.51 -14.02
C ARG A 383 19.87 -35.66 -14.26
N SER A 384 19.42 -34.98 -13.21
CA SER A 384 18.31 -34.03 -13.26
C SER A 384 18.75 -32.62 -13.64
N ALA A 385 17.80 -31.76 -14.02
CA ALA A 385 18.07 -30.34 -14.19
C ALA A 385 18.63 -29.71 -12.90
N LYS A 386 19.49 -28.69 -13.06
CA LYS A 386 20.09 -27.95 -11.94
C LYS A 386 19.11 -27.01 -11.25
N PHE A 387 18.13 -26.52 -12.01
CA PHE A 387 17.04 -25.67 -11.55
C PHE A 387 15.71 -26.26 -12.01
N ASP A 388 14.73 -26.26 -11.12
CA ASP A 388 13.38 -26.70 -11.43
C ASP A 388 12.65 -25.57 -12.15
N GLU A 389 12.25 -25.82 -13.40
CA GLU A 389 11.48 -24.87 -14.19
C GLU A 389 9.99 -25.07 -13.93
N LYS A 390 9.24 -23.97 -13.89
CA LYS A 390 7.79 -23.98 -13.63
C LYS A 390 7.03 -23.42 -14.82
N LEU A 391 5.97 -24.12 -15.21
CA LEU A 391 4.99 -23.66 -16.20
C LEU A 391 3.64 -23.47 -15.50
N SER A 392 2.92 -22.39 -15.78
CA SER A 392 1.59 -22.17 -15.23
C SER A 392 0.56 -21.89 -16.31
N ALA A 393 -0.67 -22.35 -16.08
CA ALA A 393 -1.82 -21.98 -16.86
C ALA A 393 -2.91 -21.47 -15.90
N LYS A 394 -3.33 -20.22 -16.08
CA LYS A 394 -4.43 -19.59 -15.35
C LYS A 394 -5.71 -19.75 -16.18
N VAL A 395 -6.77 -20.23 -15.56
CA VAL A 395 -8.06 -20.43 -16.22
C VAL A 395 -9.02 -19.32 -15.85
N ILE A 396 -9.59 -18.66 -16.86
CA ILE A 396 -10.74 -17.77 -16.73
C ILE A 396 -12.00 -18.62 -16.88
N ARG A 397 -12.84 -18.63 -15.85
CA ARG A 397 -14.13 -19.33 -15.84
C ARG A 397 -15.17 -18.54 -16.62
N ASN A 398 -16.07 -19.25 -17.29
CA ASN A 398 -17.20 -18.65 -17.98
C ASN A 398 -18.32 -18.28 -16.99
N GLU A 399 -18.43 -16.99 -16.69
CA GLU A 399 -19.40 -16.45 -15.73
C GLU A 399 -20.70 -16.01 -16.41
N ALA A 400 -21.75 -15.73 -15.62
CA ALA A 400 -23.02 -15.28 -16.17
C ALA A 400 -22.96 -13.77 -16.44
N PRO A 401 -23.60 -13.24 -17.50
CA PRO A 401 -23.57 -11.82 -17.80
C PRO A 401 -24.16 -11.00 -16.66
N GLU A 402 -23.47 -9.92 -16.29
CA GLU A 402 -23.92 -8.96 -15.28
C GLU A 402 -24.72 -7.84 -15.96
N ILE A 403 -25.92 -7.55 -15.44
CA ILE A 403 -26.82 -6.53 -15.97
C ILE A 403 -27.00 -5.43 -14.92
N LYS A 404 -26.59 -4.20 -15.24
CA LYS A 404 -26.77 -3.01 -14.40
C LYS A 404 -27.63 -1.99 -15.12
N LEU A 405 -28.59 -1.37 -14.45
CA LEU A 405 -29.34 -0.25 -15.03
C LEU A 405 -28.55 1.05 -14.90
N ALA A 406 -28.64 1.91 -15.92
CA ALA A 406 -27.97 3.21 -15.91
C ALA A 406 -28.65 4.21 -14.95
N LYS A 407 -29.96 4.06 -14.70
CA LYS A 407 -30.72 4.78 -13.68
C LYS A 407 -31.63 3.78 -12.95
N ALA A 408 -31.15 3.27 -11.82
CA ALA A 408 -31.90 2.36 -10.97
C ALA A 408 -32.87 3.15 -10.07
N GLN A 409 -34.03 3.53 -10.60
CA GLN A 409 -35.04 4.24 -9.82
C GLN A 409 -36.46 3.85 -10.21
N ASP A 410 -37.34 3.82 -9.23
CA ASP A 410 -38.77 3.72 -9.48
C ASP A 410 -39.27 5.04 -10.05
N LEU A 411 -40.08 4.96 -11.10
CA LEU A 411 -40.52 6.12 -11.86
C LEU A 411 -41.99 6.40 -11.60
N ARG A 412 -42.37 7.67 -11.46
CA ARG A 412 -43.78 8.09 -11.57
C ARG A 412 -44.02 8.68 -12.94
N VAL A 413 -44.87 8.03 -13.71
CA VAL A 413 -45.02 8.30 -15.15
C VAL A 413 -46.45 8.66 -15.48
N SER A 414 -46.64 9.55 -16.45
CA SER A 414 -47.98 9.84 -16.99
C SER A 414 -48.43 8.75 -17.97
N PRO A 415 -49.74 8.48 -18.11
CA PRO A 415 -50.26 7.54 -19.10
C PRO A 415 -49.82 7.78 -20.56
N LEU A 416 -49.42 9.01 -20.89
CA LEU A 416 -48.97 9.41 -22.24
C LEU A 416 -47.46 9.63 -22.32
N GLN A 417 -46.70 9.26 -21.28
CA GLN A 417 -45.27 9.52 -21.21
C GLN A 417 -44.47 8.39 -21.87
N GLU A 418 -43.46 8.77 -22.64
CA GLU A 418 -42.45 7.83 -23.13
C GLU A 418 -41.34 7.68 -22.08
N VAL A 419 -41.02 6.43 -21.72
CA VAL A 419 -40.04 6.12 -20.68
C VAL A 419 -38.78 5.53 -21.31
N PRO A 420 -37.66 6.28 -21.35
CA PRO A 420 -36.39 5.75 -21.84
C PRO A 420 -35.75 4.85 -20.77
N LEU A 421 -35.69 3.56 -21.05
CA LEU A 421 -35.03 2.56 -20.22
C LEU A 421 -33.62 2.29 -20.76
N LYS A 422 -32.64 2.25 -19.86
CA LYS A 422 -31.24 2.01 -20.20
C LYS A 422 -30.58 1.02 -19.26
N ALA A 423 -29.89 0.04 -19.82
CA ALA A 423 -29.07 -0.93 -19.08
C ALA A 423 -27.71 -1.14 -19.74
N MET A 424 -26.72 -1.45 -18.92
CA MET A 424 -25.39 -1.87 -19.30
C MET A 424 -25.26 -3.36 -18.99
N VAL A 425 -24.90 -4.14 -20.00
CA VAL A 425 -24.61 -5.57 -19.86
C VAL A 425 -23.11 -5.78 -20.00
N ARG A 426 -22.54 -6.54 -19.08
CA ARG A 426 -21.14 -6.94 -19.11
C ARG A 426 -21.07 -8.46 -19.12
N ASP A 427 -20.23 -8.99 -20.00
CA ASP A 427 -19.94 -10.41 -20.09
C ASP A 427 -18.43 -10.59 -20.25
N ASP A 428 -17.92 -11.74 -19.83
CA ASP A 428 -16.51 -12.11 -19.95
C ASP A 428 -16.15 -12.57 -21.37
N PHE A 429 -17.10 -13.17 -22.08
CA PHE A 429 -16.97 -13.60 -23.47
C PHE A 429 -17.93 -12.85 -24.39
N GLU A 430 -19.12 -13.39 -24.68
CA GLU A 430 -20.04 -12.83 -25.65
C GLU A 430 -21.51 -13.09 -25.29
N VAL A 431 -22.27 -11.99 -25.25
CA VAL A 431 -23.72 -12.03 -25.15
C VAL A 431 -24.34 -12.28 -26.53
N LYS A 432 -25.09 -13.38 -26.66
CA LYS A 432 -25.79 -13.74 -27.91
C LYS A 432 -27.00 -12.85 -28.19
N ARG A 433 -27.85 -12.64 -27.18
CA ARG A 433 -29.11 -11.90 -27.32
C ARG A 433 -29.37 -11.09 -26.07
N THR A 434 -29.95 -9.92 -26.26
CA THR A 434 -30.38 -9.05 -25.17
C THR A 434 -31.80 -8.58 -25.42
N GLY A 435 -32.49 -8.23 -24.36
CA GLY A 435 -33.83 -7.67 -24.47
C GLY A 435 -34.34 -7.11 -23.16
N VAL A 436 -35.58 -6.65 -23.22
CA VAL A 436 -36.31 -6.14 -22.06
C VAL A 436 -37.70 -6.76 -22.05
N THR A 437 -38.13 -7.12 -20.86
CA THR A 437 -39.49 -7.61 -20.62
C THR A 437 -40.23 -6.53 -19.87
N VAL A 438 -41.38 -6.14 -20.41
CA VAL A 438 -42.24 -5.10 -19.86
C VAL A 438 -43.60 -5.70 -19.56
N MET A 439 -44.13 -5.44 -18.37
CA MET A 439 -45.43 -5.92 -17.92
C MET A 439 -46.23 -4.75 -17.38
N LEU A 440 -47.36 -4.44 -18.02
CA LEU A 440 -48.29 -3.40 -17.59
C LEU A 440 -49.51 -4.02 -16.92
N GLY A 441 -49.72 -3.66 -15.66
CA GLY A 441 -50.83 -4.18 -14.88
C GLY A 441 -50.82 -5.71 -14.78
N SER A 442 -52.01 -6.31 -14.88
CA SER A 442 -52.22 -7.77 -14.98
C SER A 442 -52.15 -8.33 -16.42
N GLN A 443 -51.61 -7.59 -17.39
CA GLN A 443 -51.46 -8.07 -18.77
C GLN A 443 -50.30 -9.07 -18.92
N GLU A 444 -50.31 -9.88 -19.99
CA GLU A 444 -49.21 -10.79 -20.30
C GLU A 444 -47.90 -10.03 -20.57
N PRO A 445 -46.73 -10.59 -20.20
CA PRO A 445 -45.44 -9.95 -20.45
C PRO A 445 -45.18 -9.73 -21.94
N SER A 446 -44.80 -8.50 -22.30
CA SER A 446 -44.30 -8.18 -23.64
C SER A 446 -42.78 -8.20 -23.62
N GLU A 447 -42.17 -9.18 -24.31
CA GLU A 447 -40.73 -9.23 -24.51
C GLU A 447 -40.34 -8.51 -25.80
N SER A 448 -39.34 -7.63 -25.73
CA SER A 448 -38.71 -7.04 -26.91
C SER A 448 -37.22 -7.39 -26.94
N GLN A 449 -36.77 -7.93 -28.07
CA GLN A 449 -35.35 -8.19 -28.32
C GLN A 449 -34.69 -6.92 -28.83
N ILE A 450 -33.55 -6.56 -28.25
CA ILE A 450 -32.82 -5.33 -28.57
C ILE A 450 -31.41 -5.70 -28.97
N GLU A 451 -30.94 -5.14 -30.08
CA GLU A 451 -29.52 -5.22 -30.44
C GLU A 451 -28.73 -4.26 -29.55
N PRO A 452 -27.75 -4.76 -28.78
CA PRO A 452 -26.96 -3.91 -27.91
C PRO A 452 -26.02 -3.04 -28.75
N THR A 453 -25.83 -1.79 -28.33
CA THR A 453 -24.80 -0.92 -28.92
C THR A 453 -23.49 -1.12 -28.15
N PRO A 454 -22.38 -1.45 -28.83
CA PRO A 454 -21.09 -1.55 -28.15
C PRO A 454 -20.69 -0.20 -27.56
N SER A 455 -20.44 -0.18 -26.25
CA SER A 455 -19.91 0.97 -25.53
C SER A 455 -18.40 0.82 -25.29
N LYS A 456 -17.76 1.84 -24.74
CA LYS A 456 -16.34 1.79 -24.37
C LYS A 456 -16.12 0.69 -23.31
N ALA A 457 -14.95 0.03 -23.34
CA ALA A 457 -14.54 -1.01 -22.39
C ALA A 457 -15.33 -2.34 -22.41
N GLY A 458 -15.80 -2.80 -23.57
CA GLY A 458 -16.44 -4.14 -23.69
C GLY A 458 -17.81 -4.24 -23.00
N LYS A 459 -18.40 -3.11 -22.60
CA LYS A 459 -19.75 -3.02 -22.04
C LYS A 459 -20.75 -2.84 -23.19
N LEU A 460 -21.87 -3.54 -23.12
CA LEU A 460 -22.96 -3.47 -24.08
C LEU A 460 -24.06 -2.57 -23.52
N GLU A 461 -24.33 -1.44 -24.18
CA GLU A 461 -25.44 -0.55 -23.80
C GLU A 461 -26.72 -0.98 -24.52
N ILE A 462 -27.78 -1.19 -23.74
CA ILE A 462 -29.13 -1.48 -24.21
C ILE A 462 -29.99 -0.26 -23.90
N THR A 463 -30.62 0.30 -24.93
CA THR A 463 -31.61 1.37 -24.78
C THR A 463 -32.96 0.89 -25.32
N HIS A 464 -34.02 1.10 -24.57
CA HIS A 464 -35.39 0.83 -24.98
C HIS A 464 -36.29 2.01 -24.64
N LEU A 465 -37.24 2.35 -25.51
CA LEU A 465 -38.23 3.38 -25.25
C LEU A 465 -39.59 2.71 -25.06
N VAL A 466 -40.15 2.79 -23.85
CA VAL A 466 -41.50 2.28 -23.57
C VAL A 466 -42.50 3.39 -23.79
N ASP A 467 -43.36 3.22 -24.78
CA ASP A 467 -44.49 4.12 -25.06
C ASP A 467 -45.74 3.65 -24.31
N LEU A 468 -46.10 4.37 -23.25
CA LEU A 468 -47.29 4.07 -22.42
C LEU A 468 -48.61 4.34 -23.15
N GLU A 469 -48.62 5.23 -24.15
CA GLU A 469 -49.82 5.48 -24.97
C GLU A 469 -50.17 4.26 -25.80
N SER A 470 -49.16 3.68 -26.46
CA SER A 470 -49.31 2.44 -27.24
C SER A 470 -49.74 1.24 -26.39
N LEU A 471 -49.32 1.19 -25.11
CA LEU A 471 -49.72 0.17 -24.15
C LEU A 471 -51.10 0.41 -23.50
N GLN A 472 -51.78 1.51 -23.84
CA GLN A 472 -53.07 1.92 -23.27
C GLN A 472 -53.05 2.00 -21.74
N ALA A 473 -52.01 2.61 -21.18
CA ALA A 473 -51.87 2.75 -19.73
C ALA A 473 -53.02 3.55 -19.12
N GLU A 474 -53.60 3.04 -18.02
CA GLU A 474 -54.58 3.76 -17.22
C GLU A 474 -53.94 4.29 -15.93
N PRO A 475 -54.47 5.38 -15.33
CA PRO A 475 -54.04 5.81 -14.01
C PRO A 475 -54.16 4.71 -12.96
N ASP A 476 -53.27 4.74 -11.97
CA ASP A 476 -53.19 3.78 -10.86
C ASP A 476 -52.77 2.36 -11.30
N GLN A 477 -52.17 2.21 -12.49
CA GLN A 477 -51.55 0.96 -12.95
C GLN A 477 -50.05 0.91 -12.65
N LEU A 478 -49.53 -0.32 -12.54
CA LEU A 478 -48.12 -0.61 -12.32
C LEU A 478 -47.48 -1.13 -13.61
N LEU A 479 -46.45 -0.44 -14.09
CA LEU A 479 -45.51 -0.98 -15.06
C LEU A 479 -44.36 -1.63 -14.30
N SER A 480 -44.07 -2.89 -14.54
CA SER A 480 -42.86 -3.55 -14.04
C SER A 480 -42.00 -3.99 -15.22
N TYR A 481 -40.71 -3.70 -15.16
CA TYR A 481 -39.79 -3.99 -16.25
C TYR A 481 -38.46 -4.54 -15.72
N PHE A 482 -37.83 -5.39 -16.52
CA PHE A 482 -36.48 -5.90 -16.27
C PHE A 482 -35.77 -6.20 -17.58
N PHE A 483 -34.44 -6.11 -17.58
CA PHE A 483 -33.61 -6.46 -18.72
C PHE A 483 -33.15 -7.92 -18.62
N TRP A 484 -32.89 -8.56 -19.75
CA TRP A 484 -32.32 -9.90 -19.80
C TRP A 484 -31.22 -10.00 -20.86
N ALA A 485 -30.28 -10.91 -20.62
CA ALA A 485 -29.17 -11.23 -21.51
C ALA A 485 -29.05 -12.75 -21.64
N GLU A 486 -28.71 -13.21 -22.84
CA GLU A 486 -28.47 -14.61 -23.16
C GLU A 486 -27.01 -14.81 -23.55
N ASP A 487 -26.32 -15.70 -22.84
CA ASP A 487 -24.93 -16.10 -23.09
C ASP A 487 -24.86 -17.61 -23.39
N VAL A 488 -23.65 -18.13 -23.63
CA VAL A 488 -23.41 -19.56 -23.87
C VAL A 488 -22.64 -20.14 -22.71
N ASP A 489 -23.19 -21.16 -22.06
CA ASP A 489 -22.50 -21.85 -20.98
C ASP A 489 -21.34 -22.73 -21.47
N THR A 490 -20.57 -23.28 -20.52
CA THR A 490 -19.43 -24.17 -20.80
C THR A 490 -19.81 -25.46 -21.54
N THR A 491 -21.10 -25.79 -21.62
CA THR A 491 -21.63 -26.97 -22.34
C THR A 491 -22.15 -26.62 -23.73
N GLY A 492 -22.13 -25.35 -24.12
CA GLY A 492 -22.67 -24.86 -25.39
C GLY A 492 -24.19 -24.58 -25.37
N GLN A 493 -24.84 -24.70 -24.21
CA GLN A 493 -26.26 -24.37 -24.06
C GLN A 493 -26.44 -22.87 -23.82
N VAL A 494 -27.53 -22.32 -24.35
CA VAL A 494 -27.86 -20.91 -24.13
C VAL A 494 -28.40 -20.74 -22.71
N ARG A 495 -27.75 -19.89 -21.92
CA ARG A 495 -28.18 -19.49 -20.59
C ARG A 495 -28.80 -18.10 -20.69
N ARG A 496 -30.00 -17.93 -20.12
CA ARG A 496 -30.65 -16.62 -19.97
C ARG A 496 -30.45 -16.13 -18.54
N VAL A 497 -30.02 -14.89 -18.38
CA VAL A 497 -29.91 -14.16 -17.12
C VAL A 497 -30.86 -12.99 -17.13
N GLU A 498 -31.60 -12.82 -16.05
CA GLU A 498 -32.58 -11.74 -15.85
C GLU A 498 -32.03 -10.75 -14.82
N GLY A 499 -32.21 -9.45 -15.06
CA GLY A 499 -31.78 -8.36 -14.18
C GLY A 499 -32.73 -8.10 -13.01
N ASP A 500 -32.46 -7.04 -12.24
CA ASP A 500 -33.38 -6.57 -11.21
C ASP A 500 -34.68 -6.06 -11.84
N MET A 501 -35.79 -6.24 -11.12
CA MET A 501 -37.09 -5.71 -11.52
C MET A 501 -37.28 -4.30 -10.95
N PHE A 502 -37.73 -3.39 -11.79
CA PHE A 502 -38.04 -2.01 -11.43
C PHE A 502 -39.49 -1.68 -11.73
N PHE A 503 -40.01 -0.66 -11.03
CA PHE A 503 -41.40 -0.28 -11.10
C PHE A 503 -41.56 1.14 -11.65
N ALA A 504 -42.57 1.34 -12.50
CA ALA A 504 -43.08 2.64 -12.84
C ALA A 504 -44.58 2.73 -12.52
N GLU A 505 -44.93 3.63 -11.59
CA GLU A 505 -46.29 3.89 -11.16
C GLU A 505 -46.94 4.91 -12.12
N VAL A 506 -48.07 4.54 -12.72
CA VAL A 506 -48.80 5.44 -13.62
C VAL A 506 -49.67 6.39 -12.81
N ARG A 507 -49.27 7.67 -12.76
CA ARG A 507 -50.00 8.69 -11.99
C ARG A 507 -51.20 9.25 -12.77
N PRO A 508 -52.28 9.66 -12.08
CA PRO A 508 -53.36 10.43 -12.72
C PRO A 508 -52.89 11.82 -13.18
N PHE A 509 -53.57 12.40 -14.17
CA PHE A 509 -53.25 13.74 -14.70
C PHE A 509 -53.59 14.89 -13.74
N GLU A 510 -54.57 14.70 -12.86
CA GLU A 510 -55.07 15.72 -11.95
C GLU A 510 -54.82 15.30 -10.49
N GLU A 511 -53.69 15.72 -9.92
CA GLU A 511 -53.49 15.74 -8.47
C GLU A 511 -53.82 17.15 -7.96
N ILE A 512 -54.84 17.26 -7.11
CA ILE A 512 -55.28 18.57 -6.60
C ILE A 512 -54.50 18.85 -5.32
N PHE A 513 -53.54 19.76 -5.42
CA PHE A 513 -52.87 20.35 -4.26
C PHE A 513 -53.69 21.56 -3.78
N ARG A 514 -54.22 21.49 -2.56
CA ARG A 514 -54.90 22.64 -1.92
C ARG A 514 -53.98 23.23 -0.86
N GLU A 515 -53.66 24.51 -0.98
CA GLU A 515 -53.04 25.27 0.10
C GLU A 515 -54.04 25.37 1.26
N GLY A 516 -53.68 24.82 2.42
CA GLY A 516 -54.46 25.00 3.64
C GLY A 516 -54.23 26.40 4.20
N GLU A 517 -55.30 27.15 4.49
CA GLU A 517 -55.19 28.37 5.30
C GLU A 517 -54.57 28.02 6.66
N ALA A 518 -53.59 28.83 7.10
CA ALA A 518 -52.94 28.65 8.39
C ALA A 518 -53.99 28.64 9.52
N PRO A 519 -54.11 27.55 10.31
CA PRO A 519 -55.13 27.47 11.34
C PRO A 519 -54.87 28.54 12.40
N THR A 520 -55.90 29.34 12.71
CA THR A 520 -55.84 30.20 13.90
C THR A 520 -55.78 29.34 15.15
N ALA A 521 -55.09 29.80 16.20
CA ALA A 521 -54.85 29.05 17.44
C ALA A 521 -56.13 28.52 18.14
N GLN A 522 -57.31 29.01 17.75
CA GLN A 522 -58.61 28.56 18.26
C GLN A 522 -59.26 27.43 17.43
N GLN A 523 -58.79 27.16 16.21
CA GLN A 523 -59.23 26.05 15.35
C GLN A 523 -58.37 24.78 15.50
N GLN A 524 -57.22 24.87 16.16
CA GLN A 524 -56.33 23.72 16.44
C GLN A 524 -56.97 22.63 17.31
N GLN A 525 -58.02 22.95 18.09
CA GLN A 525 -58.73 21.97 18.92
C GLN A 525 -59.94 21.31 18.24
N GLN A 526 -60.34 21.75 17.04
CA GLN A 526 -61.52 21.19 16.33
C GLN A 526 -61.18 20.46 15.01
N GLN A 527 -59.92 20.41 14.59
CA GLN A 527 -59.51 19.74 13.34
C GLN A 527 -59.14 18.25 13.48
N GLN A 528 -59.40 17.62 14.63
CA GLN A 528 -59.26 16.16 14.80
C GLN A 528 -60.28 15.30 14.00
N GLN A 529 -61.04 15.90 13.08
CA GLN A 529 -62.06 15.21 12.27
C GLN A 529 -61.74 15.07 10.78
N GLN A 530 -60.47 15.20 10.35
CA GLN A 530 -60.04 14.75 9.02
C GLN A 530 -59.38 13.36 9.11
N GLN A 531 -60.23 12.34 9.16
CA GLN A 531 -59.87 10.91 9.17
C GLN A 531 -59.23 10.43 7.84
N GLN A 532 -59.31 11.24 6.78
CA GLN A 532 -58.81 10.90 5.43
C GLN A 532 -57.27 10.93 5.29
N SER A 533 -56.54 11.65 6.15
CA SER A 533 -55.07 11.74 6.04
C SER A 533 -54.33 10.53 6.64
N GLN A 534 -54.90 9.83 7.63
CA GLN A 534 -54.28 8.65 8.25
C GLN A 534 -54.41 7.38 7.39
N ALA A 535 -55.59 7.15 6.79
CA ALA A 535 -55.80 5.99 5.92
C ALA A 535 -54.89 6.03 4.68
N ALA A 536 -54.66 7.22 4.12
CA ALA A 536 -53.77 7.41 2.97
C ALA A 536 -52.29 7.14 3.30
N GLN A 537 -51.83 7.50 4.50
CA GLN A 537 -50.47 7.21 4.96
C GLN A 537 -50.26 5.70 5.16
N LYS A 538 -51.23 5.02 5.79
CA LYS A 538 -51.19 3.56 5.96
C LYS A 538 -51.22 2.82 4.63
N ALA A 539 -52.00 3.29 3.65
CA ALA A 539 -52.01 2.72 2.31
C ALA A 539 -50.66 2.86 1.59
N GLU A 540 -49.93 3.96 1.85
CA GLU A 540 -48.59 4.20 1.29
C GLU A 540 -47.54 3.27 1.93
N GLU A 541 -47.56 3.10 3.25
CA GLU A 541 -46.69 2.13 3.95
C GLU A 541 -46.96 0.69 3.50
N LEU A 542 -48.24 0.33 3.33
CA LEU A 542 -48.67 -0.96 2.78
C LEU A 542 -48.17 -1.19 1.36
N ALA A 543 -48.19 -0.15 0.51
CA ALA A 543 -47.66 -0.23 -0.83
C ALA A 543 -46.14 -0.48 -0.81
N GLU A 544 -45.37 0.24 0.02
CA GLU A 544 -43.93 -0.01 0.18
C GLU A 544 -43.65 -1.45 0.62
N LEU A 545 -44.41 -1.98 1.60
CA LEU A 545 -44.28 -3.37 2.04
C LEU A 545 -44.61 -4.37 0.91
N GLN A 546 -45.73 -4.16 0.20
CA GLN A 546 -46.12 -5.05 -0.90
C GLN A 546 -45.09 -5.06 -2.03
N LYS A 547 -44.46 -3.91 -2.29
CA LYS A 547 -43.36 -3.82 -3.25
C LYS A 547 -42.12 -4.59 -2.81
N GLN A 548 -41.76 -4.53 -1.53
CA GLN A 548 -40.67 -5.35 -0.98
C GLN A 548 -40.95 -6.85 -1.15
N ILE A 549 -42.21 -7.27 -0.96
CA ILE A 549 -42.61 -8.66 -1.20
C ILE A 549 -42.41 -9.03 -2.67
N ILE A 550 -42.89 -8.22 -3.62
CA ILE A 550 -42.72 -8.47 -5.07
C ILE A 550 -41.23 -8.58 -5.43
N SER A 551 -40.39 -7.65 -4.96
CA SER A 551 -38.94 -7.69 -5.20
C SER A 551 -38.29 -8.92 -4.58
N GLY A 552 -38.71 -9.34 -3.38
CA GLY A 552 -38.27 -10.57 -2.73
C GLY A 552 -38.64 -11.82 -3.52
N THR A 553 -39.90 -11.93 -3.96
CA THR A 553 -40.40 -13.01 -4.80
C THR A 553 -39.62 -13.10 -6.12
N TRP A 554 -39.36 -11.96 -6.77
CA TRP A 554 -38.55 -11.89 -7.99
C TRP A 554 -37.10 -12.34 -7.77
N ASN A 555 -36.47 -11.92 -6.68
CA ASN A 555 -35.09 -12.28 -6.35
C ASN A 555 -34.93 -13.80 -6.18
N ILE A 556 -35.89 -14.46 -5.54
CA ILE A 556 -35.89 -15.92 -5.43
C ILE A 556 -36.07 -16.55 -6.82
N LEU A 557 -37.03 -16.07 -7.61
CA LEU A 557 -37.32 -16.61 -8.95
C LEU A 557 -36.09 -16.53 -9.88
N ARG A 558 -35.33 -15.45 -9.81
CA ARG A 558 -34.09 -15.26 -10.57
C ARG A 558 -32.93 -16.12 -10.07
N ARG A 559 -32.81 -16.31 -8.75
CA ARG A 559 -31.73 -17.11 -8.16
C ARG A 559 -31.89 -18.59 -8.49
N GLU A 560 -33.12 -19.09 -8.48
CA GLU A 560 -33.39 -20.51 -8.64
C GLU A 560 -33.44 -20.95 -10.11
N LYS A 561 -32.74 -22.05 -10.42
CA LYS A 561 -32.76 -22.63 -11.77
C LYS A 561 -33.88 -23.66 -11.89
N PRO A 562 -34.57 -23.75 -13.07
CA PRO A 562 -35.65 -24.71 -13.29
C PRO A 562 -35.28 -26.19 -13.06
N GLN A 563 -33.99 -26.53 -13.18
CA GLN A 563 -33.49 -27.90 -13.05
C GLN A 563 -33.13 -28.30 -11.62
N LYS A 564 -32.81 -27.34 -10.73
CA LYS A 564 -32.40 -27.64 -9.35
C LYS A 564 -32.66 -26.44 -8.44
N VAL A 565 -33.62 -26.61 -7.54
CA VAL A 565 -33.95 -25.64 -6.49
C VAL A 565 -32.99 -25.80 -5.31
N THR A 566 -32.56 -24.67 -4.75
CA THR A 566 -31.61 -24.58 -3.62
C THR A 566 -32.29 -24.98 -2.32
N SER A 567 -31.53 -25.48 -1.34
CA SER A 567 -32.08 -25.83 -0.01
C SER A 567 -32.72 -24.66 0.73
N ALA A 568 -32.27 -23.42 0.45
CA ALA A 568 -32.80 -22.19 1.05
C ALA A 568 -34.19 -21.79 0.50
N PHE A 569 -34.61 -22.32 -0.65
CA PHE A 569 -35.85 -21.90 -1.31
C PHE A 569 -37.10 -21.97 -0.42
N SER A 570 -37.30 -23.10 0.28
CA SER A 570 -38.49 -23.29 1.11
C SER A 570 -38.51 -22.34 2.31
N GLU A 571 -37.34 -21.96 2.84
CA GLU A 571 -37.23 -21.04 3.97
C GLU A 571 -37.51 -19.59 3.52
N ASP A 572 -36.88 -19.17 2.41
CA ASP A 572 -37.06 -17.82 1.88
C ASP A 572 -38.51 -17.57 1.44
N VAL A 573 -39.15 -18.54 0.77
CA VAL A 573 -40.57 -18.42 0.37
C VAL A 573 -41.49 -18.38 1.59
N LYS A 574 -41.14 -19.03 2.71
CA LYS A 574 -41.92 -18.92 3.96
C LYS A 574 -41.83 -17.51 4.56
N VAL A 575 -40.66 -16.89 4.54
CA VAL A 575 -40.48 -15.50 5.01
C VAL A 575 -41.32 -14.53 4.18
N LEU A 576 -41.40 -14.73 2.86
CA LEU A 576 -42.30 -13.96 2.01
C LEU A 576 -43.77 -14.21 2.35
N GLY A 577 -44.16 -15.46 2.63
CA GLY A 577 -45.49 -15.81 3.11
C GLY A 577 -45.86 -15.14 4.44
N GLU A 578 -44.91 -15.04 5.37
CA GLU A 578 -45.08 -14.31 6.65
C GLU A 578 -45.24 -12.81 6.40
N SER A 579 -44.43 -12.23 5.51
CA SER A 579 -44.53 -10.81 5.14
C SER A 579 -45.87 -10.48 4.47
N GLN A 580 -46.36 -11.37 3.60
CA GLN A 580 -47.68 -11.26 2.97
C GLN A 580 -48.81 -11.40 4.01
N ALA A 581 -48.61 -12.17 5.09
CA ALA A 581 -49.54 -12.24 6.21
C ALA A 581 -49.64 -10.93 6.98
N THR A 582 -48.50 -10.29 7.24
CA THR A 582 -48.45 -8.97 7.86
C THR A 582 -49.14 -7.92 6.98
N ALA A 583 -48.92 -7.97 5.65
CA ALA A 583 -49.61 -7.08 4.72
C ALA A 583 -51.14 -7.27 4.73
N LEU A 584 -51.62 -8.53 4.84
CA LEU A 584 -53.05 -8.82 4.99
C LEU A 584 -53.64 -8.29 6.31
N GLU A 585 -52.91 -8.40 7.41
CA GLU A 585 -53.34 -7.87 8.72
C GLU A 585 -53.49 -6.35 8.68
N GLN A 586 -52.48 -5.65 8.14
CA GLN A 586 -52.51 -4.20 7.96
C GLN A 586 -53.61 -3.76 6.97
N THR A 587 -53.88 -4.55 5.93
CA THR A 587 -54.98 -4.29 4.99
C THR A 587 -56.36 -4.44 5.67
N ALA A 588 -56.52 -5.41 6.57
CA ALA A 588 -57.74 -5.57 7.36
C ALA A 588 -57.96 -4.39 8.33
N GLU A 589 -56.90 -3.85 8.92
CA GLU A 589 -56.99 -2.62 9.72
C GLU A 589 -57.39 -1.40 8.86
N LEU A 590 -56.91 -1.34 7.62
CA LEU A 590 -57.29 -0.28 6.68
C LEU A 590 -58.77 -0.39 6.27
N GLU A 591 -59.30 -1.61 6.13
CA GLU A 591 -60.71 -1.90 5.83
C GLU A 591 -61.66 -1.27 6.86
N GLU A 592 -61.30 -1.27 8.15
CA GLU A 592 -62.11 -0.65 9.22
C GLU A 592 -62.17 0.89 9.11
N SER A 593 -61.18 1.50 8.46
CA SER A 593 -61.02 2.96 8.37
C SER A 593 -61.67 3.59 7.12
N VAL A 594 -62.03 2.77 6.12
CA VAL A 594 -62.56 3.24 4.84
C VAL A 594 -64.09 3.23 4.83
N GLN A 595 -64.69 4.40 4.60
CA GLN A 595 -66.15 4.59 4.58
C GLN A 595 -66.75 4.77 3.18
N ASP A 596 -65.91 4.87 2.13
CA ASP A 596 -66.36 5.06 0.75
C ASP A 596 -66.68 3.72 0.05
N GLU A 597 -67.81 3.65 -0.66
CA GLU A 597 -68.31 2.43 -1.30
C GLU A 597 -67.40 1.94 -2.44
N LYS A 598 -66.72 2.84 -3.16
CA LYS A 598 -65.78 2.45 -4.23
C LYS A 598 -64.45 1.98 -3.67
N SER A 599 -63.91 2.67 -2.67
CA SER A 599 -62.71 2.23 -1.97
C SER A 599 -62.90 0.89 -1.26
N ALA A 600 -64.11 0.62 -0.72
CA ALA A 600 -64.45 -0.69 -0.16
C ALA A 600 -64.41 -1.83 -1.20
N ALA A 601 -64.85 -1.56 -2.44
CA ALA A 601 -64.78 -2.55 -3.53
C ALA A 601 -63.33 -2.86 -3.95
N TYR A 602 -62.47 -1.85 -4.04
CA TYR A 602 -61.04 -2.06 -4.34
C TYR A 602 -60.32 -2.79 -3.21
N LEU A 603 -60.69 -2.52 -1.95
CA LEU A 603 -60.17 -3.25 -0.80
C LEU A 603 -60.52 -4.74 -0.81
N GLN A 604 -61.74 -5.10 -1.23
CA GLN A 604 -62.13 -6.51 -1.38
C GLN A 604 -61.32 -7.21 -2.46
N GLU A 605 -61.10 -6.55 -3.61
CA GLU A 605 -60.28 -7.12 -4.69
C GLU A 605 -58.81 -7.27 -4.28
N LEU A 606 -58.27 -6.26 -3.59
CA LEU A 606 -56.93 -6.26 -3.00
C LEU A 606 -56.73 -7.45 -2.06
N LYS A 607 -57.64 -7.60 -1.08
CA LYS A 607 -57.58 -8.66 -0.07
C LYS A 607 -57.65 -10.05 -0.70
N GLY A 608 -58.56 -10.24 -1.66
CA GLY A 608 -58.66 -11.50 -2.40
C GLY A 608 -57.39 -11.84 -3.18
N ALA A 609 -56.73 -10.84 -3.78
CA ALA A 609 -55.44 -11.03 -4.46
C ALA A 609 -54.32 -11.40 -3.48
N MET A 610 -54.23 -10.72 -2.33
CA MET A 610 -53.24 -11.02 -1.28
C MET A 610 -53.44 -12.40 -0.62
N GLU A 611 -54.69 -12.81 -0.36
CA GLU A 611 -55.02 -14.14 0.15
C GLU A 611 -54.64 -15.24 -0.86
N SER A 612 -54.94 -15.01 -2.14
CA SER A 612 -54.55 -15.92 -3.22
C SER A 612 -53.03 -16.00 -3.38
N ALA A 613 -52.33 -14.86 -3.28
CA ALA A 613 -50.87 -14.80 -3.32
C ALA A 613 -50.26 -15.62 -2.16
N MET A 614 -50.80 -15.46 -0.95
CA MET A 614 -50.37 -16.25 0.20
C MET A 614 -50.56 -17.76 -0.02
N GLU A 615 -51.70 -18.19 -0.57
CA GLU A 615 -51.95 -19.61 -0.87
C GLU A 615 -50.93 -20.16 -1.89
N ARG A 616 -50.61 -19.37 -2.91
CA ARG A 616 -49.60 -19.73 -3.93
C ARG A 616 -48.20 -19.77 -3.36
N LEU A 617 -47.80 -18.82 -2.48
CA LEU A 617 -46.52 -18.85 -1.77
C LEU A 617 -46.40 -20.09 -0.87
N GLN A 618 -47.48 -20.44 -0.14
CA GLN A 618 -47.50 -21.64 0.69
C GLN A 618 -47.32 -22.91 -0.14
N THR A 619 -48.05 -23.02 -1.26
CA THR A 619 -47.97 -24.15 -2.20
C THR A 619 -46.58 -24.22 -2.82
N ALA A 620 -46.03 -23.09 -3.27
CA ALA A 620 -44.66 -23.00 -3.78
C ALA A 620 -43.64 -23.48 -2.74
N SER A 621 -43.77 -23.11 -1.47
CA SER A 621 -42.86 -23.55 -0.41
C SER A 621 -42.91 -25.06 -0.13
N GLN A 622 -44.09 -25.68 -0.29
CA GLN A 622 -44.33 -27.10 -0.02
C GLN A 622 -43.89 -27.97 -1.21
N GLU A 623 -44.26 -27.56 -2.42
CA GLU A 623 -43.98 -28.31 -3.65
C GLU A 623 -42.63 -27.97 -4.29
N GLN A 624 -41.93 -26.95 -3.76
CA GLN A 624 -40.69 -26.42 -4.31
C GLN A 624 -40.83 -26.04 -5.79
N SER A 625 -41.96 -25.44 -6.14
CA SER A 625 -42.35 -25.16 -7.52
C SER A 625 -42.13 -23.70 -7.91
N LEU A 626 -41.29 -23.47 -8.93
CA LEU A 626 -41.09 -22.13 -9.50
C LEU A 626 -42.32 -21.63 -10.27
N THR A 627 -43.16 -22.52 -10.79
CA THR A 627 -44.37 -22.10 -11.53
C THR A 627 -45.38 -21.47 -10.59
N GLU A 628 -45.59 -22.07 -9.42
CA GLU A 628 -46.48 -21.52 -8.38
C GLU A 628 -45.95 -20.18 -7.84
N LEU A 629 -44.63 -20.03 -7.73
CA LEU A 629 -44.01 -18.76 -7.36
C LEU A 629 -44.22 -17.66 -8.41
N ARG A 630 -44.23 -18.00 -9.71
CA ARG A 630 -44.57 -17.03 -10.78
C ARG A 630 -46.01 -16.55 -10.68
N GLU A 631 -46.93 -17.47 -10.37
CA GLU A 631 -48.35 -17.13 -10.17
C GLU A 631 -48.54 -16.25 -8.92
N ALA A 632 -47.81 -16.53 -7.84
CA ALA A 632 -47.78 -15.67 -6.65
C ALA A 632 -47.34 -14.23 -7.01
N LEU A 633 -46.25 -14.08 -7.76
CA LEU A 633 -45.75 -12.77 -8.20
C LEU A 633 -46.81 -11.96 -8.98
N ASN A 634 -47.57 -12.62 -9.87
CA ASN A 634 -48.64 -11.95 -10.61
C ASN A 634 -49.77 -11.46 -9.69
N LEU A 635 -50.13 -12.25 -8.68
CA LEU A 635 -51.14 -11.88 -7.68
C LEU A 635 -50.65 -10.76 -6.74
N GLU A 636 -49.37 -10.78 -6.36
CA GLU A 636 -48.73 -9.72 -5.57
C GLU A 636 -48.71 -8.38 -6.31
N ARG A 637 -48.39 -8.38 -7.62
CA ARG A 637 -48.46 -7.20 -8.48
C ARG A 637 -49.89 -6.66 -8.58
N LYS A 638 -50.87 -7.55 -8.74
CA LYS A 638 -52.29 -7.19 -8.73
C LYS A 638 -52.71 -6.55 -7.40
N ALA A 639 -52.22 -7.08 -6.28
CA ALA A 639 -52.45 -6.48 -4.96
C ALA A 639 -51.84 -5.07 -4.88
N TYR A 640 -50.62 -4.87 -5.38
CA TYR A 640 -50.00 -3.55 -5.41
C TYR A 640 -50.81 -2.52 -6.21
N GLU A 641 -51.35 -2.89 -7.38
CA GLU A 641 -52.27 -2.03 -8.15
C GLU A 641 -53.53 -1.66 -7.35
N GLY A 642 -54.07 -2.59 -6.57
CA GLY A 642 -55.19 -2.34 -5.66
C GLY A 642 -54.86 -1.26 -4.62
N LEU A 643 -53.63 -1.27 -4.08
CA LEU A 643 -53.16 -0.26 -3.13
C LEU A 643 -52.98 1.11 -3.77
N LEU A 644 -52.50 1.18 -5.02
CA LEU A 644 -52.38 2.44 -5.76
C LEU A 644 -53.74 3.14 -5.92
N LYS A 645 -54.80 2.38 -6.23
CA LYS A 645 -56.17 2.90 -6.37
C LYS A 645 -56.76 3.46 -5.08
N LEU A 646 -56.27 3.03 -3.92
CA LEU A 646 -56.73 3.45 -2.59
C LEU A 646 -56.02 4.72 -2.08
N ARG A 647 -54.96 5.15 -2.76
CA ARG A 647 -54.19 6.33 -2.38
C ARG A 647 -55.02 7.61 -2.51
N ALA A 648 -54.82 8.56 -1.58
CA ALA A 648 -55.51 9.84 -1.62
C ALA A 648 -55.13 10.66 -2.87
N ARG A 649 -56.15 11.21 -3.55
CA ARG A 649 -56.02 12.04 -4.76
C ARG A 649 -55.96 13.55 -4.47
N GLU A 650 -56.38 13.97 -3.27
CA GLU A 650 -56.30 15.36 -2.80
C GLU A 650 -55.25 15.48 -1.69
N HIS A 651 -54.28 16.39 -1.87
CA HIS A 651 -53.21 16.64 -0.91
C HIS A 651 -53.35 18.08 -0.37
N ASN A 652 -53.58 18.22 0.93
CA ASN A 652 -53.55 19.52 1.60
C ASN A 652 -52.11 19.86 1.98
N ILE A 653 -51.56 20.93 1.41
CA ILE A 653 -50.24 21.46 1.75
C ILE A 653 -50.44 22.51 2.85
N VAL A 654 -49.94 22.23 4.06
CA VAL A 654 -49.82 23.21 5.13
C VAL A 654 -48.36 23.63 5.20
N GLN A 655 -48.08 24.90 4.88
CA GLN A 655 -46.74 25.47 4.94
C GLN A 655 -46.32 25.60 6.41
N GLN A 656 -45.68 24.57 6.93
CA GLN A 656 -45.12 24.59 8.28
C GLN A 656 -43.67 25.10 8.20
N GLN A 657 -43.45 26.30 8.70
CA GLN A 657 -42.12 26.90 8.87
C GLN A 657 -41.28 25.99 9.77
N ARG A 658 -40.34 25.24 9.18
CA ARG A 658 -39.52 24.23 9.88
C ARG A 658 -38.31 24.87 10.55
N GLN A 659 -38.25 24.70 11.86
CA GLN A 659 -37.02 24.79 12.66
C GLN A 659 -36.19 23.52 12.46
N GLN A 660 -34.88 23.72 12.41
CA GLN A 660 -33.86 22.79 11.93
C GLN A 660 -33.54 21.74 13.01
N SER A 661 -33.87 20.47 12.75
CA SER A 661 -33.44 19.34 13.58
C SER A 661 -33.17 18.14 12.68
N ARG A 662 -31.90 17.73 12.63
CA ARG A 662 -31.37 16.59 11.87
C ARG A 662 -31.45 15.33 12.73
N SER A 663 -32.27 14.37 12.32
CA SER A 663 -32.20 12.98 12.79
C SER A 663 -32.28 12.05 11.58
N ASN A 664 -31.26 11.19 11.46
CA ASN A 664 -31.10 10.16 10.42
C ASN A 664 -32.09 9.01 10.69
N SER A 665 -33.27 9.11 10.11
CA SER A 665 -34.20 7.99 9.84
C SER A 665 -35.45 8.58 9.22
N ARG A 666 -35.47 8.77 7.89
CA ARG A 666 -36.67 9.18 7.16
C ARG A 666 -36.86 8.29 5.94
N SER A 667 -38.07 7.75 5.82
CA SER A 667 -38.54 6.90 4.72
C SER A 667 -38.56 7.65 3.39
N SER A 668 -38.34 6.90 2.29
CA SER A 668 -38.24 7.42 0.92
C SER A 668 -39.43 8.30 0.49
N ALA A 669 -40.64 8.01 0.98
CA ALA A 669 -41.86 8.76 0.70
C ALA A 669 -41.87 10.20 1.25
N GLN A 670 -41.13 10.49 2.34
CA GLN A 670 -41.03 11.84 2.92
C GLN A 670 -40.04 12.72 2.14
N GLN A 671 -39.08 12.10 1.45
CA GLN A 671 -38.05 12.76 0.64
C GLN A 671 -38.59 13.15 -0.74
N ASN A 672 -39.39 12.28 -1.39
CA ASN A 672 -40.09 12.62 -2.64
C ASN A 672 -41.09 13.77 -2.48
N ARG A 673 -41.81 13.85 -1.34
CA ARG A 673 -42.67 15.01 -1.02
C ARG A 673 -41.87 16.30 -0.82
N GLN A 674 -40.66 16.22 -0.27
CA GLN A 674 -39.74 17.36 -0.13
C GLN A 674 -39.20 17.80 -1.49
N GLN A 675 -38.82 16.87 -2.38
CA GLN A 675 -38.36 17.19 -3.73
C GLN A 675 -39.44 17.82 -4.61
N GLN A 676 -40.72 17.45 -4.46
CA GLN A 676 -41.82 18.11 -5.17
C GLN A 676 -42.12 19.51 -4.64
N LEU A 677 -41.97 19.72 -3.33
CA LEU A 677 -42.05 21.05 -2.72
C LEU A 677 -40.86 21.92 -3.15
N GLU A 678 -39.66 21.35 -3.19
CA GLU A 678 -38.44 21.97 -3.71
C GLU A 678 -38.58 22.29 -5.21
N GLN A 679 -39.24 21.43 -6.02
CA GLN A 679 -39.55 21.69 -7.43
C GLN A 679 -40.53 22.85 -7.63
N LEU A 680 -41.48 23.04 -6.71
CA LEU A 680 -42.35 24.21 -6.70
C LEU A 680 -41.61 25.48 -6.26
N GLU A 681 -40.58 25.35 -5.41
CA GLU A 681 -39.66 26.44 -5.02
C GLU A 681 -38.58 26.74 -6.08
N LEU A 682 -38.25 25.78 -6.95
CA LEU A 682 -37.23 25.85 -8.00
C LEU A 682 -37.57 26.76 -9.21
N ASN A 683 -38.71 27.46 -9.20
CA ASN A 683 -38.89 28.63 -10.08
C ASN A 683 -38.05 29.85 -9.63
N ASN A 684 -37.26 29.72 -8.56
CA ASN A 684 -36.21 30.66 -8.19
C ASN A 684 -34.94 29.89 -7.80
N GLN A 685 -33.92 29.99 -8.67
CA GLN A 685 -32.49 29.65 -8.46
C GLN A 685 -32.09 28.22 -8.85
N GLU A 686 -31.70 28.08 -10.12
CA GLU A 686 -30.80 27.02 -10.60
C GLU A 686 -29.40 27.21 -9.99
N ASN A 687 -28.84 26.13 -9.41
CA ASN A 687 -27.41 25.99 -9.19
C ASN A 687 -26.97 24.60 -9.72
N PRO A 688 -26.08 24.53 -10.73
CA PRO A 688 -25.79 23.33 -11.51
C PRO A 688 -24.67 22.42 -10.96
N TYR A 689 -24.54 22.25 -9.63
CA TYR A 689 -23.39 21.52 -9.03
C TYR A 689 -23.77 20.33 -8.13
N GLN A 690 -24.94 19.72 -8.30
CA GLN A 690 -25.38 18.62 -7.42
C GLN A 690 -25.31 17.21 -8.01
N GLU A 691 -24.88 17.02 -9.27
CA GLU A 691 -24.92 15.69 -9.91
C GLU A 691 -23.70 14.77 -9.66
N GLU A 692 -22.64 15.22 -8.95
CA GLU A 692 -21.40 14.41 -8.81
C GLU A 692 -21.20 13.68 -7.47
N GLN A 693 -22.06 13.87 -6.46
CA GLN A 693 -21.79 13.36 -5.10
C GLN A 693 -22.44 12.02 -4.71
N GLN A 694 -23.12 11.30 -5.62
CA GLN A 694 -23.91 10.11 -5.24
C GLN A 694 -23.31 8.75 -5.62
N ALA A 695 -22.06 8.68 -6.06
CA ALA A 695 -21.39 7.42 -6.41
C ALA A 695 -20.29 6.97 -5.43
N GLN A 696 -20.25 7.51 -4.20
CA GLN A 696 -19.02 7.47 -3.37
C GLN A 696 -19.17 6.88 -1.96
N ASP A 697 -20.26 6.16 -1.65
CA ASP A 697 -20.38 5.44 -0.38
C ASP A 697 -20.08 3.94 -0.59
N SER A 698 -18.80 3.58 -0.51
CA SER A 698 -18.31 2.21 -0.32
C SER A 698 -17.20 2.24 0.73
N GLU A 699 -17.25 1.36 1.73
CA GLU A 699 -16.31 1.29 2.87
C GLU A 699 -14.82 1.29 2.46
N PRO A 700 -13.91 1.82 3.30
CA PRO A 700 -12.47 1.84 3.01
C PRO A 700 -11.94 0.41 2.99
N SER A 701 -11.49 -0.06 1.82
CA SER A 701 -10.99 -1.42 1.64
C SER A 701 -9.77 -1.48 0.71
N THR A 702 -9.10 -2.63 0.75
CA THR A 702 -7.89 -3.13 0.07
C THR A 702 -7.30 -2.44 -1.19
N PRO A 703 -8.06 -1.95 -2.19
CA PRO A 703 -7.53 -1.31 -3.42
C PRO A 703 -6.46 -0.22 -3.25
N GLU A 704 -6.48 0.57 -2.18
CA GLU A 704 -5.51 1.68 -1.98
C GLU A 704 -4.06 1.19 -1.82
N ARG A 705 -3.86 0.08 -1.12
CA ARG A 705 -2.51 -0.50 -0.93
C ARG A 705 -1.96 -1.07 -2.23
N GLU A 706 -2.85 -1.60 -3.06
CA GLU A 706 -2.52 -2.19 -4.34
C GLU A 706 -2.22 -1.09 -5.38
N ALA A 707 -2.97 0.02 -5.34
CA ALA A 707 -2.68 1.23 -6.11
C ALA A 707 -1.26 1.76 -5.86
N ARG A 708 -0.80 1.82 -4.61
CA ARG A 708 0.58 2.27 -4.29
C ARG A 708 1.65 1.32 -4.81
N GLN A 709 1.42 0.01 -4.72
CA GLN A 709 2.36 -0.97 -5.27
C GLN A 709 2.45 -0.87 -6.80
N VAL A 710 1.31 -0.64 -7.46
CA VAL A 710 1.24 -0.37 -8.89
C VAL A 710 1.98 0.92 -9.24
N MET A 711 1.76 2.02 -8.52
CA MET A 711 2.47 3.29 -8.74
C MET A 711 3.99 3.13 -8.56
N ASN A 712 4.45 2.47 -7.50
CA ASN A 712 5.87 2.21 -7.26
C ASN A 712 6.49 1.36 -8.37
N ARG A 713 5.75 0.35 -8.86
CA ARG A 713 6.21 -0.50 -9.96
C ARG A 713 6.24 0.25 -11.29
N LEU A 714 5.26 1.11 -11.55
CA LEU A 714 5.24 1.99 -12.72
C LEU A 714 6.40 2.99 -12.70
N GLU A 715 6.70 3.58 -11.54
CA GLU A 715 7.87 4.45 -11.38
C GLU A 715 9.17 3.72 -11.67
N GLU A 716 9.33 2.51 -11.15
CA GLU A 716 10.52 1.69 -11.40
C GLU A 716 10.66 1.35 -12.90
N LEU A 717 9.57 0.93 -13.54
CA LEU A 717 9.53 0.61 -14.98
C LEU A 717 9.82 1.85 -15.84
N ALA A 718 9.21 2.99 -15.55
CA ALA A 718 9.44 4.23 -16.28
C ALA A 718 10.88 4.72 -16.13
N THR A 719 11.44 4.64 -14.92
CA THR A 719 12.83 5.03 -14.64
C THR A 719 13.81 4.10 -15.37
N ARG A 720 13.61 2.78 -15.30
CA ARG A 720 14.44 1.82 -16.05
C ARG A 720 14.34 2.02 -17.56
N GLN A 721 13.14 2.27 -18.10
CA GLN A 721 12.97 2.55 -19.53
C GLN A 721 13.66 3.85 -19.94
N LYS A 722 13.65 4.88 -19.10
CA LYS A 722 14.38 6.14 -19.34
C LYS A 722 15.89 5.91 -19.41
N ASP A 723 16.44 5.13 -18.48
CA ASP A 723 17.86 4.79 -18.46
C ASP A 723 18.26 3.98 -19.70
N LEU A 724 17.43 3.02 -20.11
CA LEU A 724 17.64 2.24 -21.34
C LEU A 724 17.57 3.12 -22.59
N ASN A 725 16.63 4.07 -22.66
CA ASN A 725 16.55 5.03 -23.75
C ASN A 725 17.83 5.90 -23.83
N GLU A 726 18.38 6.33 -22.69
CA GLU A 726 19.62 7.11 -22.65
C GLU A 726 20.84 6.29 -23.09
N GLN A 727 20.95 5.04 -22.62
CA GLN A 727 22.00 4.11 -23.04
C GLN A 727 21.92 3.80 -24.54
N LEU A 728 20.72 3.54 -25.05
CA LEU A 728 20.48 3.24 -26.46
C LEU A 728 20.83 4.43 -27.37
N LYS A 729 20.49 5.66 -26.94
CA LYS A 729 20.92 6.89 -27.62
C LYS A 729 22.44 7.06 -27.63
N ASN A 730 23.11 6.73 -26.53
CA ASN A 730 24.58 6.79 -26.45
C ASN A 730 25.24 5.76 -27.37
N LEU A 731 24.70 4.54 -27.43
CA LEU A 731 25.19 3.48 -28.30
C LEU A 731 24.91 3.75 -29.79
N GLU A 732 23.78 4.37 -30.13
CA GLU A 732 23.52 4.82 -31.50
C GLU A 732 24.59 5.81 -31.97
N ASN A 733 24.92 6.81 -31.14
CA ASN A 733 25.98 7.76 -31.45
C ASN A 733 27.34 7.07 -31.56
N ALA A 734 27.65 6.14 -30.64
CA ALA A 734 28.89 5.36 -30.68
C ALA A 734 28.98 4.50 -31.96
N LEU A 735 27.87 3.90 -32.40
CA LEU A 735 27.79 3.08 -33.62
C LEU A 735 28.04 3.91 -34.88
N GLN A 736 27.57 5.17 -34.89
CA GLN A 736 27.83 6.12 -35.98
C GLN A 736 29.29 6.62 -36.00
N GLU A 737 29.95 6.73 -34.85
CA GLU A 737 31.33 7.19 -34.73
C GLU A 737 32.39 6.08 -34.90
N ALA A 738 32.03 4.81 -34.67
CA ALA A 738 32.92 3.66 -34.74
C ALA A 738 33.49 3.44 -36.15
N LYS A 739 34.82 3.41 -36.27
CA LYS A 739 35.55 3.29 -37.56
C LYS A 739 36.18 1.92 -37.78
N THR A 740 36.37 1.17 -36.70
CA THR A 740 37.00 -0.17 -36.72
C THR A 740 35.98 -1.27 -36.45
N GLU A 741 36.21 -2.44 -37.03
CA GLU A 741 35.29 -3.59 -36.91
C GLU A 741 35.21 -4.13 -35.47
N GLU A 742 36.31 -4.08 -34.71
CA GLU A 742 36.35 -4.47 -33.28
C GLU A 742 35.52 -3.54 -32.38
N GLU A 743 35.43 -2.24 -32.71
CA GLU A 743 34.59 -1.29 -31.96
C GLU A 743 33.10 -1.54 -32.22
N LYS A 744 32.74 -1.91 -33.46
CA LYS A 744 31.36 -2.25 -33.81
C LYS A 744 30.90 -3.53 -33.11
N GLU A 745 31.75 -4.56 -33.06
CA GLU A 745 31.45 -5.82 -32.38
C GLU A 745 31.19 -5.61 -30.88
N GLN A 746 31.95 -4.73 -30.22
CA GLN A 746 31.70 -4.38 -28.80
C GLN A 746 30.38 -3.63 -28.58
N ILE A 747 29.98 -2.79 -29.53
CA ILE A 747 28.71 -2.05 -29.48
C ILE A 747 27.53 -3.00 -29.75
N GLU A 748 27.68 -3.95 -30.67
CA GLU A 748 26.68 -5.00 -30.92
C GLU A 748 26.48 -5.89 -29.68
N ASP A 749 27.56 -6.28 -28.98
CA ASP A 749 27.47 -7.00 -27.71
C ASP A 749 26.73 -6.20 -26.63
N GLN A 750 26.93 -4.87 -26.58
CA GLN A 750 26.22 -3.99 -25.65
C GLN A 750 24.74 -3.83 -26.02
N LEU A 751 24.41 -3.74 -27.31
CA LEU A 751 23.03 -3.73 -27.80
C LEU A 751 22.32 -5.06 -27.51
N GLN A 752 23.02 -6.18 -27.58
CA GLN A 752 22.46 -7.48 -27.20
C GLN A 752 22.07 -7.51 -25.72
N ARG A 753 22.91 -6.99 -24.82
CA ARG A 753 22.57 -6.91 -23.39
C ARG A 753 21.37 -6.00 -23.14
N LEU A 754 21.32 -4.84 -23.79
CA LEU A 754 20.15 -3.95 -23.71
C LEU A 754 18.87 -4.62 -24.20
N ARG A 755 18.97 -5.47 -25.23
CA ARG A 755 17.83 -6.25 -25.69
C ARG A 755 17.34 -7.22 -24.62
N GLU A 756 18.26 -7.92 -23.93
CA GLU A 756 17.92 -8.79 -22.80
C GLU A 756 17.22 -8.00 -21.68
N ASP A 757 17.72 -6.80 -21.34
CA ASP A 757 17.11 -5.90 -20.35
C ASP A 757 15.70 -5.43 -20.79
N GLN A 758 15.50 -5.17 -22.08
CA GLN A 758 14.21 -4.79 -22.64
C GLN A 758 13.21 -5.96 -22.62
N GLU A 759 13.66 -7.19 -22.85
CA GLU A 759 12.86 -8.42 -22.72
C GLU A 759 12.45 -8.67 -21.25
N GLU A 760 13.31 -8.35 -20.28
CA GLU A 760 12.97 -8.37 -18.86
C GLU A 760 11.88 -7.33 -18.52
N MET A 761 11.95 -6.12 -19.07
CA MET A 761 10.90 -5.10 -18.84
C MET A 761 9.52 -5.49 -19.38
N VAL A 762 9.45 -6.21 -20.51
CA VAL A 762 8.16 -6.74 -21.01
C VAL A 762 7.57 -7.73 -20.01
N ARG A 763 8.40 -8.59 -19.39
CA ARG A 763 7.96 -9.53 -18.35
C ARG A 763 7.51 -8.81 -17.08
N ASP A 764 8.22 -7.76 -16.68
CA ASP A 764 7.86 -6.94 -15.52
C ASP A 764 6.52 -6.19 -15.75
N ALA A 765 6.25 -5.75 -16.99
CA ALA A 765 4.97 -5.18 -17.38
C ALA A 765 3.84 -6.24 -17.41
N ASP A 766 4.12 -7.46 -17.86
CA ASP A 766 3.19 -8.59 -17.78
C ASP A 766 2.80 -8.91 -16.32
N GLU A 767 3.76 -8.90 -15.40
CA GLU A 767 3.49 -9.10 -13.97
C GLU A 767 2.60 -7.99 -13.40
N LEU A 768 2.87 -6.75 -13.78
CA LEU A 768 2.06 -5.60 -13.36
C LEU A 768 0.62 -5.73 -13.85
N LEU A 769 0.41 -6.08 -15.13
CA LEU A 769 -0.90 -6.33 -15.71
C LEU A 769 -1.61 -7.53 -15.06
N GLU A 770 -0.88 -8.57 -14.66
CA GLU A 770 -1.44 -9.71 -13.94
C GLU A 770 -2.04 -9.29 -12.59
N ARG A 771 -1.33 -8.44 -11.82
CA ARG A 771 -1.80 -7.89 -10.54
C ARG A 771 -2.99 -6.95 -10.70
N MET A 772 -2.95 -6.09 -11.72
CA MET A 772 -4.09 -5.20 -12.04
C MET A 772 -5.33 -5.96 -12.52
N ASN A 773 -5.17 -7.21 -12.99
CA ASN A 773 -6.26 -8.08 -13.45
C ASN A 773 -6.86 -8.97 -12.34
N GLU A 774 -6.35 -8.90 -11.11
CA GLU A 774 -6.94 -9.56 -9.95
C GLU A 774 -8.37 -9.03 -9.70
N ASP A 775 -9.26 -9.92 -9.25
CA ASP A 775 -10.71 -9.66 -9.21
C ASP A 775 -11.06 -8.48 -8.29
N GLU A 776 -10.22 -8.17 -7.29
CA GLU A 776 -10.36 -7.03 -6.38
C GLU A 776 -10.01 -5.67 -7.05
N ASN A 777 -9.07 -5.65 -8.00
CA ASN A 777 -8.60 -4.42 -8.67
C ASN A 777 -9.28 -4.12 -10.00
N ARG A 778 -9.99 -5.08 -10.58
CA ARG A 778 -10.44 -5.03 -11.98
C ARG A 778 -11.40 -3.88 -12.28
N GLN A 779 -12.19 -3.42 -11.30
CA GLN A 779 -13.12 -2.30 -11.49
C GLN A 779 -12.47 -0.93 -11.27
N ALA A 780 -11.57 -0.82 -10.28
CA ALA A 780 -10.90 0.45 -9.96
C ALA A 780 -9.80 0.81 -10.98
N MET A 781 -9.08 -0.19 -11.51
CA MET A 781 -7.87 0.02 -12.33
C MET A 781 -8.11 -0.14 -13.84
N GLU A 782 -9.36 -0.06 -14.31
CA GLU A 782 -9.73 -0.35 -15.71
C GLU A 782 -9.00 0.58 -16.70
N GLN A 783 -8.94 1.89 -16.42
CA GLN A 783 -8.28 2.88 -17.26
C GLN A 783 -6.75 2.77 -17.21
N ALA A 784 -6.18 2.64 -16.00
CA ALA A 784 -4.75 2.48 -15.82
C ALA A 784 -4.24 1.21 -16.53
N ARG A 785 -5.00 0.11 -16.49
CA ARG A 785 -4.65 -1.15 -17.16
C ARG A 785 -4.53 -0.98 -18.68
N GLU A 786 -5.45 -0.25 -19.30
CA GLU A 786 -5.41 -0.01 -20.75
C GLU A 786 -4.14 0.75 -21.15
N GLN A 787 -3.73 1.74 -20.36
CA GLN A 787 -2.50 2.48 -20.59
C GLN A 787 -1.25 1.63 -20.38
N VAL A 788 -1.23 0.74 -19.38
CA VAL A 788 -0.11 -0.20 -19.16
C VAL A 788 -0.02 -1.25 -20.28
N GLU A 789 -1.14 -1.74 -20.81
CA GLU A 789 -1.15 -2.65 -21.95
C GLU A 789 -0.60 -1.95 -23.21
N GLN A 790 -0.99 -0.70 -23.45
CA GLN A 790 -0.42 0.11 -24.54
C GLN A 790 1.09 0.34 -24.35
N ALA A 791 1.53 0.64 -23.11
CA ALA A 791 2.95 0.78 -22.80
C ALA A 791 3.71 -0.52 -23.09
N ARG A 792 3.15 -1.68 -22.71
CA ARG A 792 3.69 -3.00 -23.00
C ARG A 792 3.80 -3.28 -24.50
N GLU A 793 2.78 -2.94 -25.30
CA GLU A 793 2.86 -3.08 -26.76
C GLU A 793 4.03 -2.25 -27.34
N GLN A 794 4.22 -1.02 -26.84
CA GLN A 794 5.35 -0.17 -27.22
C GLN A 794 6.71 -0.77 -26.81
N LEU A 795 6.79 -1.43 -25.64
CA LEU A 795 7.99 -2.16 -25.22
C LEU A 795 8.29 -3.33 -26.17
N GLN A 796 7.28 -4.11 -26.57
CA GLN A 796 7.45 -5.21 -27.51
C GLN A 796 7.93 -4.73 -28.88
N GLN A 797 7.37 -3.64 -29.38
CA GLN A 797 7.84 -2.99 -30.62
C GLN A 797 9.28 -2.51 -30.50
N SER A 798 9.67 -1.98 -29.33
CA SER A 798 11.05 -1.59 -29.05
C SER A 798 12.01 -2.78 -29.10
N THR A 799 11.66 -3.90 -28.46
CA THR A 799 12.43 -5.14 -28.49
C THR A 799 12.58 -5.69 -29.90
N GLN A 800 11.50 -5.66 -30.70
CA GLN A 800 11.53 -6.15 -32.07
C GLN A 800 12.40 -5.26 -32.99
N ALA A 801 12.34 -3.93 -32.81
CA ALA A 801 13.20 -2.99 -33.52
C ALA A 801 14.67 -3.18 -33.15
N LEU A 802 14.98 -3.38 -31.86
CA LEU A 802 16.32 -3.74 -31.39
C LEU A 802 16.83 -5.05 -32.01
N ALA A 803 15.97 -6.07 -32.09
CA ALA A 803 16.30 -7.34 -32.73
C ALA A 803 16.63 -7.21 -34.23
N GLN A 804 16.08 -6.18 -34.90
CA GLN A 804 16.32 -5.88 -36.31
C GLN A 804 17.49 -4.91 -36.54
N GLY A 805 18.13 -4.42 -35.47
CA GLY A 805 19.18 -3.41 -35.53
C GLY A 805 18.68 -1.99 -35.79
N GLU A 806 17.36 -1.76 -35.70
CA GLU A 806 16.74 -0.44 -35.90
C GLU A 806 16.68 0.35 -34.59
N THR A 807 17.84 0.82 -34.12
CA THR A 807 17.98 1.54 -32.85
C THR A 807 17.11 2.80 -32.76
N SER A 808 16.98 3.58 -33.84
CA SER A 808 16.14 4.79 -33.84
C SER A 808 14.64 4.50 -33.65
N SER A 809 14.15 3.38 -34.21
CA SER A 809 12.76 2.95 -34.07
C SER A 809 12.50 2.47 -32.64
N ALA A 810 13.43 1.66 -32.10
CA ALA A 810 13.41 1.22 -30.72
C ALA A 810 13.40 2.39 -29.72
N LEU A 811 14.25 3.39 -29.92
CA LEU A 811 14.28 4.59 -29.07
C LEU A 811 12.92 5.31 -29.07
N SER A 812 12.27 5.41 -30.23
CA SER A 812 10.98 6.11 -30.36
C SER A 812 9.85 5.38 -29.63
N SER A 813 9.79 4.05 -29.75
CA SER A 813 8.79 3.22 -29.07
C SER A 813 9.07 3.12 -27.57
N GLY A 814 10.33 2.97 -27.16
CA GLY A 814 10.74 3.01 -25.76
C GLY A 814 10.44 4.37 -25.09
N THR A 815 10.57 5.48 -25.81
CA THR A 815 10.18 6.81 -25.30
C THR A 815 8.67 6.96 -25.17
N ARG A 816 7.88 6.37 -26.09
CA ARG A 816 6.41 6.34 -25.98
C ARG A 816 5.95 5.50 -24.79
N ALA A 817 6.54 4.31 -24.60
CA ALA A 817 6.27 3.45 -23.46
C ALA A 817 6.53 4.17 -22.13
N GLN A 818 7.69 4.85 -22.03
CA GLN A 818 8.05 5.64 -20.84
C GLN A 818 7.00 6.71 -20.52
N ARG A 819 6.61 7.52 -21.51
CA ARG A 819 5.59 8.57 -21.30
C ARG A 819 4.25 7.99 -20.86
N GLN A 820 3.83 6.88 -21.46
CA GLN A 820 2.58 6.23 -21.08
C GLN A 820 2.59 5.74 -19.62
N MET A 821 3.71 5.19 -19.16
CA MET A 821 3.87 4.78 -17.75
C MET A 821 3.90 5.98 -16.80
N ASP A 822 4.59 7.07 -17.19
CA ASP A 822 4.62 8.33 -16.43
C ASP A 822 3.22 8.97 -16.34
N GLU A 823 2.45 8.99 -17.43
CA GLU A 823 1.07 9.47 -17.49
C GLU A 823 0.14 8.62 -16.62
N THR A 824 0.26 7.29 -16.70
CA THR A 824 -0.54 6.37 -15.88
C THR A 824 -0.27 6.59 -14.38
N ARG A 825 1.00 6.77 -14.02
CA ARG A 825 1.42 7.07 -12.64
C ARG A 825 0.83 8.40 -12.17
N GLU A 826 0.90 9.45 -12.98
CA GLU A 826 0.37 10.76 -12.61
C GLU A 826 -1.15 10.75 -12.47
N GLN A 827 -1.87 10.02 -13.33
CA GLN A 827 -3.31 9.85 -13.18
C GLN A 827 -3.67 9.15 -11.86
N LEU A 828 -2.97 8.05 -11.54
CA LEU A 828 -3.15 7.34 -10.27
C LEU A 828 -2.83 8.25 -9.05
N ARG A 829 -1.79 9.10 -9.17
CA ARG A 829 -1.45 10.09 -8.15
C ARG A 829 -2.59 11.11 -7.96
N GLN A 830 -3.15 11.65 -9.05
CA GLN A 830 -4.25 12.62 -9.01
C GLN A 830 -5.54 12.05 -8.42
N GLU A 831 -5.89 10.82 -8.81
CA GLU A 831 -7.03 10.10 -8.22
C GLU A 831 -6.85 9.93 -6.71
N SER A 832 -5.64 9.55 -6.27
CA SER A 832 -5.29 9.43 -4.84
C SER A 832 -5.33 10.79 -4.12
N SER A 833 -4.83 11.87 -4.73
CA SER A 833 -4.88 13.23 -4.16
C SER A 833 -6.33 13.74 -4.01
N SER A 834 -7.23 13.44 -4.96
CA SER A 834 -8.65 13.83 -4.87
C SER A 834 -9.37 13.14 -3.70
N GLN A 835 -9.02 11.88 -3.45
CA GLN A 835 -9.53 11.13 -2.30
C GLN A 835 -8.95 11.68 -1.00
N MET A 836 -7.66 12.00 -0.94
CA MET A 836 -7.04 12.67 0.21
C MET A 836 -7.67 14.03 0.50
N GLU A 837 -8.05 14.79 -0.52
CA GLU A 837 -8.78 16.05 -0.34
C GLU A 837 -10.11 15.81 0.39
N SER A 838 -10.83 14.74 0.04
CA SER A 838 -12.08 14.36 0.70
C SER A 838 -11.85 13.90 2.15
N THR A 839 -10.80 13.10 2.40
CA THR A 839 -10.42 12.63 3.73
C THR A 839 -9.98 13.80 4.62
N MET A 840 -9.23 14.76 4.08
CA MET A 840 -8.84 15.99 4.77
C MET A 840 -10.05 16.86 5.11
N LYS A 841 -11.01 17.04 4.19
CA LYS A 841 -12.28 17.73 4.48
C LYS A 841 -13.03 17.06 5.65
N ASN A 842 -13.08 15.74 5.65
CA ASN A 842 -13.72 14.96 6.72
C ASN A 842 -12.97 15.14 8.05
N MET A 843 -11.65 15.02 8.08
CA MET A 843 -10.86 15.21 9.30
C MET A 843 -10.96 16.63 9.86
N VAL A 844 -10.95 17.66 9.02
CA VAL A 844 -11.20 19.05 9.45
C VAL A 844 -12.59 19.17 10.06
N GLN A 845 -13.61 18.57 9.45
CA GLN A 845 -14.97 18.57 9.99
C GLN A 845 -15.06 17.82 11.33
N GLN A 846 -14.44 16.64 11.44
CA GLN A 846 -14.39 15.85 12.67
C GLN A 846 -13.68 16.61 13.79
N ALA A 847 -12.57 17.30 13.50
CA ALA A 847 -11.85 18.11 14.46
C ALA A 847 -12.69 19.30 14.94
N ARG A 848 -13.41 20.00 14.04
CA ARG A 848 -14.35 21.07 14.38
C ARG A 848 -15.52 20.57 15.23
N ASP A 849 -16.12 19.45 14.85
CA ASP A 849 -17.24 18.86 15.59
C ASP A 849 -16.80 18.42 16.99
N LEU A 850 -15.60 17.86 17.11
CA LEU A 850 -15.02 17.46 18.40
C LEU A 850 -14.79 18.69 19.29
N GLU A 851 -14.19 19.74 18.74
CA GLU A 851 -13.90 20.99 19.45
C GLU A 851 -15.18 21.70 19.89
N GLN A 852 -16.20 21.77 19.03
CA GLN A 852 -17.51 22.33 19.37
C GLN A 852 -18.20 21.53 20.49
N LYS A 853 -18.25 20.19 20.38
CA LYS A 853 -18.82 19.34 21.43
C LYS A 853 -18.07 19.48 22.75
N GLN A 854 -16.75 19.62 22.70
CA GLN A 854 -15.92 19.82 23.89
C GLN A 854 -16.31 21.11 24.62
N ARG A 855 -16.50 22.22 23.89
CA ARG A 855 -16.98 23.50 24.46
C ARG A 855 -18.37 23.36 25.07
N GLU A 856 -19.30 22.69 24.38
CA GLU A 856 -20.66 22.43 24.90
C GLU A 856 -20.65 21.58 26.18
N LEU A 857 -19.71 20.64 26.30
CA LEU A 857 -19.56 19.81 27.50
C LEU A 857 -18.86 20.55 28.65
N GLU A 858 -17.92 21.44 28.34
CA GLU A 858 -17.29 22.34 29.31
C GLU A 858 -18.29 23.35 29.89
N GLU A 859 -19.18 23.91 29.07
CA GLU A 859 -20.23 24.83 29.50
C GLU A 859 -21.23 24.17 30.47
N LYS A 860 -21.57 22.90 30.23
CA LYS A 860 -22.43 22.11 31.13
C LYS A 860 -21.78 21.76 32.48
N LEU A 861 -20.45 21.83 32.58
CA LEU A 861 -19.70 21.59 33.81
C LEU A 861 -19.54 22.86 34.67
N ASP A 862 -19.91 24.04 34.17
CA ASP A 862 -19.76 25.29 34.92
C ASP A 862 -20.85 25.39 36.02
N PRO A 863 -20.46 25.38 37.31
CA PRO A 863 -21.41 25.39 38.43
C PRO A 863 -22.20 26.71 38.57
N SER A 864 -21.86 27.76 37.80
CA SER A 864 -22.56 29.04 37.83
C SER A 864 -23.97 29.00 37.21
N GLU A 865 -24.25 28.08 36.28
CA GLU A 865 -25.57 27.91 35.63
C GLU A 865 -26.59 27.14 36.49
N GLN A 866 -26.14 26.21 37.34
CA GLN A 866 -27.03 25.43 38.24
C GLN A 866 -27.64 26.24 39.38
N SER A 867 -27.28 27.53 39.53
CA SER A 867 -27.74 28.41 40.60
C SER A 867 -29.00 29.23 40.28
N ASN A 868 -29.64 29.02 39.12
CA ASN A 868 -30.79 29.82 38.67
C ASN A 868 -32.18 29.16 38.72
N GLU A 869 -32.35 28.00 39.37
CA GLU A 869 -33.69 27.54 39.79
C GLU A 869 -34.03 28.04 41.22
N PRO A 870 -35.16 28.72 41.45
CA PRO A 870 -35.54 29.19 42.77
C PRO A 870 -35.94 28.01 43.66
N ALA A 871 -35.03 27.61 44.55
CA ALA A 871 -35.31 26.63 45.60
C ALA A 871 -36.46 27.14 46.50
N SER A 872 -37.61 26.50 46.37
CA SER A 872 -38.76 26.69 47.26
C SER A 872 -38.37 26.25 48.68
N LEU A 873 -38.46 27.21 49.60
CA LEU A 873 -38.33 27.04 51.05
C LEU A 873 -39.31 25.98 51.56
N ASN A 874 -38.83 24.80 51.96
CA ASN A 874 -39.43 24.02 53.05
C ASN A 874 -38.52 22.90 53.57
N ALA A 875 -38.48 22.82 54.91
CA ALA A 875 -38.07 21.72 55.78
C ALA A 875 -36.57 21.52 56.11
N ASN A 876 -36.24 22.02 57.31
CA ASN A 876 -35.39 21.41 58.34
C ASN A 876 -33.91 21.16 58.04
N ALA A 877 -33.09 22.05 58.60
CA ALA A 877 -31.73 21.80 59.02
C ALA A 877 -31.71 20.75 60.14
N ASP A 878 -31.16 19.56 59.85
CA ASP A 878 -30.37 18.71 60.75
C ASP A 878 -29.98 17.39 60.06
N ASP A 879 -29.46 17.45 58.83
CA ASP A 879 -28.70 16.31 58.26
C ASP A 879 -27.67 16.81 57.24
N ALA A 880 -26.54 17.30 57.76
CA ALA A 880 -25.39 17.64 56.95
C ALA A 880 -24.48 16.40 56.83
N SER A 881 -24.78 15.55 55.86
CA SER A 881 -23.82 14.60 55.28
C SER A 881 -23.84 14.74 53.75
N PRO A 882 -22.75 15.18 53.10
CA PRO A 882 -22.64 15.15 51.65
C PRO A 882 -22.23 13.73 51.22
N LEU A 883 -23.15 12.78 51.37
CA LEU A 883 -22.99 11.43 50.85
C LEU A 883 -24.20 11.17 49.95
N ARG A 884 -23.93 11.18 48.64
CA ARG A 884 -24.88 10.82 47.58
C ARG A 884 -25.47 9.43 47.91
N PRO A 885 -26.79 9.22 47.81
CA PRO A 885 -27.40 7.95 48.19
C PRO A 885 -26.82 6.80 47.38
N GLU A 886 -26.26 5.82 48.09
CA GLU A 886 -25.73 4.56 47.58
C GLU A 886 -26.91 3.73 47.03
N GLY A 887 -27.31 3.99 45.79
CA GLY A 887 -28.47 3.36 45.16
C GLY A 887 -28.98 3.98 43.86
N ALA A 888 -28.46 5.15 43.44
CA ALA A 888 -28.68 5.63 42.07
C ALA A 888 -27.73 4.90 41.11
N ASN A 889 -28.28 4.21 40.12
CA ASN A 889 -27.50 3.53 39.07
C ASN A 889 -26.40 4.45 38.50
N PRO A 890 -25.11 4.05 38.54
CA PRO A 890 -24.01 4.83 37.95
C PRO A 890 -24.06 4.87 36.41
N GLU A 891 -24.97 4.14 35.77
CA GLU A 891 -25.15 4.11 34.31
C GLU A 891 -26.00 5.26 33.74
N GLY A 892 -26.58 6.11 34.59
CA GLY A 892 -27.60 7.09 34.18
C GLY A 892 -27.18 8.56 34.13
N ASN A 893 -25.88 8.91 34.28
CA ASN A 893 -25.48 10.32 34.13
C ASN A 893 -25.30 10.65 32.64
N PRO A 894 -26.19 11.44 32.01
CA PRO A 894 -26.09 11.78 30.59
C PRO A 894 -24.74 12.47 30.26
N ASP A 895 -24.16 13.18 31.23
CA ASP A 895 -22.88 13.87 31.04
C ASP A 895 -21.71 12.89 30.90
N SER A 896 -21.63 11.83 31.73
CA SER A 896 -20.53 10.85 31.63
C SER A 896 -20.60 10.04 30.33
N GLN A 897 -21.81 9.76 29.83
CA GLN A 897 -22.00 9.12 28.53
C GLN A 897 -21.53 10.02 27.37
N ALA A 898 -21.82 11.32 27.44
CA ALA A 898 -21.39 12.28 26.43
C ALA A 898 -19.84 12.43 26.40
N TRP A 899 -19.18 12.43 27.57
CA TRP A 899 -17.71 12.42 27.66
C TRP A 899 -17.08 11.12 27.12
N ARG A 900 -17.74 9.97 27.28
CA ARG A 900 -17.30 8.69 26.67
C ARG A 900 -17.50 8.69 25.15
N GLU A 901 -18.57 9.28 24.65
CA GLU A 901 -18.77 9.47 23.21
C GLU A 901 -17.68 10.37 22.63
N GLN A 902 -17.35 11.46 23.33
CA GLN A 902 -16.28 12.37 22.97
C GLN A 902 -14.91 11.66 22.91
N GLN A 903 -14.62 10.78 23.86
CA GLN A 903 -13.41 9.95 23.83
C GLN A 903 -13.34 9.07 22.58
N LYS A 904 -14.45 8.43 22.20
CA LYS A 904 -14.49 7.59 20.99
C LYS A 904 -14.22 8.38 19.72
N LYS A 905 -14.82 9.57 19.59
CA LYS A 905 -14.59 10.46 18.44
C LYS A 905 -13.15 10.94 18.34
N TRP A 906 -12.51 11.23 19.48
CA TRP A 906 -11.07 11.53 19.51
C TRP A 906 -10.23 10.34 19.04
N GLU A 907 -10.53 9.13 19.52
CA GLU A 907 -9.80 7.91 19.12
C GLU A 907 -9.95 7.63 17.63
N GLU A 908 -11.15 7.81 17.08
CA GLU A 908 -11.44 7.72 15.64
C GLU A 908 -10.67 8.75 14.81
N LEU A 909 -10.68 10.04 15.22
CA LEU A 909 -9.92 11.09 14.55
C LEU A 909 -8.41 10.79 14.57
N MET A 910 -7.86 10.35 15.71
CA MET A 910 -6.43 10.01 15.83
C MET A 910 -6.04 8.80 14.99
N GLN A 911 -6.95 7.85 14.80
CA GLN A 911 -6.75 6.72 13.89
C GLN A 911 -6.77 7.19 12.43
N ASN A 912 -7.73 8.03 12.04
CA ASN A 912 -7.82 8.61 10.69
C ASN A 912 -6.56 9.41 10.32
N ILE A 913 -6.02 10.21 11.25
CA ILE A 913 -4.76 10.95 11.02
C ILE A 913 -3.60 9.98 10.81
N ARG A 914 -3.48 8.94 11.64
CA ARG A 914 -2.40 7.95 11.50
C ARG A 914 -2.46 7.22 10.16
N ASP A 915 -3.65 6.84 9.74
CA ASP A 915 -3.88 6.12 8.49
C ASP A 915 -3.60 7.05 7.29
N THR A 916 -4.05 8.32 7.36
CA THR A 916 -3.76 9.34 6.33
C THR A 916 -2.27 9.69 6.24
N VAL A 917 -1.54 9.73 7.36
CA VAL A 917 -0.08 9.92 7.36
C VAL A 917 0.63 8.76 6.65
N ALA A 918 0.23 7.52 6.97
CA ALA A 918 0.77 6.33 6.31
C ALA A 918 0.39 6.27 4.82
N GLU A 919 -0.66 6.98 4.43
CA GLU A 919 -1.10 7.13 3.05
C GLU A 919 -0.33 8.18 2.25
N ALA A 920 -0.19 9.35 2.83
CA ALA A 920 0.45 10.48 2.20
C ALA A 920 1.98 10.32 2.08
N GLU A 921 2.62 9.41 2.81
CA GLU A 921 4.09 9.24 2.81
C GLU A 921 4.71 9.08 1.40
N SER A 922 4.01 8.43 0.46
CA SER A 922 4.49 8.23 -0.91
C SER A 922 4.02 9.27 -1.93
N SER A 923 2.81 9.80 -1.76
CA SER A 923 2.17 10.69 -2.75
C SER A 923 2.32 12.16 -2.41
N GLU A 924 2.25 12.53 -1.12
CA GLU A 924 2.24 13.89 -0.59
C GLU A 924 3.06 13.98 0.73
N PRO A 925 4.41 13.99 0.65
CA PRO A 925 5.28 13.87 1.82
C PRO A 925 5.16 15.06 2.79
N LEU A 926 4.86 16.26 2.30
CA LEU A 926 4.65 17.45 3.13
C LEU A 926 3.40 17.31 4.01
N LEU A 927 2.29 16.81 3.45
CA LEU A 927 1.08 16.51 4.21
C LEU A 927 1.36 15.48 5.30
N ALA A 928 2.10 14.41 4.96
CA ALA A 928 2.44 13.35 5.91
C ALA A 928 3.26 13.90 7.08
N GLU A 929 4.21 14.80 6.83
CA GLU A 929 5.02 15.45 7.87
C GLU A 929 4.16 16.31 8.80
N GLU A 930 3.30 17.18 8.25
CA GLU A 930 2.46 18.09 9.05
C GLU A 930 1.39 17.35 9.87
N LEU A 931 0.73 16.35 9.28
CA LEU A 931 -0.22 15.49 9.99
C LEU A 931 0.47 14.63 11.06
N TYR A 932 1.69 14.15 10.81
CA TYR A 932 2.45 13.40 11.80
C TYR A 932 2.86 14.27 13.00
N ASP A 933 3.29 15.51 12.75
CA ASP A 933 3.67 16.45 13.80
C ASP A 933 2.46 16.84 14.67
N SER A 934 1.31 17.14 14.06
CA SER A 934 0.07 17.42 14.80
C SER A 934 -0.43 16.22 15.61
N TYR A 935 -0.41 15.01 15.03
CA TYR A 935 -0.71 13.76 15.74
C TYR A 935 0.22 13.54 16.94
N ARG A 936 1.52 13.75 16.73
CA ARG A 936 2.55 13.53 17.76
C ARG A 936 2.41 14.52 18.91
N GLU A 937 2.09 15.78 18.63
CA GLU A 937 1.86 16.81 19.65
C GLU A 937 0.62 16.50 20.49
N ALA A 938 -0.50 16.16 19.84
CA ALA A 938 -1.72 15.70 20.49
C ALA A 938 -1.50 14.47 21.40
N ALA A 939 -0.75 13.47 20.91
CA ALA A 939 -0.43 12.27 21.69
C ALA A 939 0.44 12.56 22.93
N GLN A 940 1.37 13.52 22.85
CA GLN A 940 2.22 13.93 23.98
C GLN A 940 1.42 14.65 25.07
N GLN A 941 0.40 15.42 24.69
CA GLN A 941 -0.46 16.14 25.61
C GLN A 941 -1.39 15.21 26.41
N GLY A 942 -1.61 13.98 25.93
CA GLY A 942 -2.29 12.92 26.68
C GLY A 942 -3.80 13.13 26.81
N VAL A 943 -4.42 13.73 25.79
CA VAL A 943 -5.85 14.08 25.73
C VAL A 943 -6.75 12.88 26.04
N GLU A 944 -6.48 11.72 25.45
CA GLU A 944 -7.23 10.47 25.66
C GLU A 944 -7.32 10.12 27.16
N LYS A 945 -6.17 10.15 27.87
CA LYS A 945 -6.12 9.85 29.31
C LYS A 945 -6.92 10.87 30.13
N ARG A 946 -6.93 12.14 29.72
CA ARG A 946 -7.70 13.19 30.39
C ARG A 946 -9.20 13.01 30.19
N LEU A 947 -9.66 12.71 28.97
CA LEU A 947 -11.06 12.41 28.66
C LEU A 947 -11.57 11.19 29.46
N THR A 948 -10.77 10.13 29.56
CA THR A 948 -11.12 8.97 30.40
C THR A 948 -11.20 9.34 31.89
N GLN A 949 -10.27 10.16 32.40
CA GLN A 949 -10.30 10.62 33.79
C GLN A 949 -11.50 11.51 34.10
N ILE A 950 -11.90 12.38 33.17
CA ILE A 950 -13.10 13.23 33.30
C ILE A 950 -14.34 12.35 33.46
N SER A 951 -14.54 11.35 32.60
CA SER A 951 -15.71 10.46 32.69
C SER A 951 -15.78 9.72 34.05
N LEU A 952 -14.64 9.24 34.56
CA LEU A 952 -14.55 8.53 35.84
C LEU A 952 -14.78 9.46 37.04
N LEU A 953 -14.31 10.71 36.97
CA LEU A 953 -14.53 11.71 38.00
C LEU A 953 -16.00 12.11 38.08
N LEU A 954 -16.67 12.30 36.95
CA LEU A 954 -18.09 12.60 36.87
C LEU A 954 -18.98 11.43 37.33
N GLU A 955 -18.61 10.19 37.01
CA GLU A 955 -19.27 8.99 37.55
C GLU A 955 -19.20 8.89 39.07
N ARG A 956 -18.13 9.44 39.66
CA ARG A 956 -17.89 9.46 41.10
C ARG A 956 -18.36 10.77 41.77
N GLY A 957 -18.92 11.71 41.01
CA GLY A 957 -19.45 12.98 41.48
C GLY A 957 -18.40 14.02 41.88
N PHE A 958 -17.23 14.01 41.22
CA PHE A 958 -16.17 15.01 41.40
C PHE A 958 -16.14 16.01 40.24
N ASP A 959 -17.02 17.01 40.28
CA ASP A 959 -17.26 17.92 39.14
C ASP A 959 -16.15 18.99 38.99
N GLU A 960 -15.69 19.60 40.09
CA GLU A 960 -14.63 20.65 40.06
C GLU A 960 -13.26 20.16 39.52
N PRO A 961 -12.76 18.97 39.90
CA PRO A 961 -11.55 18.40 39.30
C PRO A 961 -11.76 18.00 37.83
N ALA A 962 -12.98 17.60 37.45
CA ALA A 962 -13.33 17.27 36.07
C ALA A 962 -13.30 18.52 35.17
N GLU A 963 -13.79 19.66 35.63
CA GLU A 963 -13.79 20.95 34.90
C GLU A 963 -12.36 21.42 34.55
N LYS A 964 -11.39 21.25 35.46
CA LYS A 964 -9.99 21.62 35.19
C LYS A 964 -9.36 20.75 34.12
N LEU A 965 -9.57 19.43 34.20
CA LEU A 965 -9.08 18.49 33.19
C LEU A 965 -9.78 18.70 31.85
N ALA A 966 -11.06 19.08 31.86
CA ALA A 966 -11.84 19.39 30.67
C ALA A 966 -11.22 20.56 29.90
N ARG A 967 -10.98 21.71 30.55
CA ARG A 967 -10.34 22.88 29.92
C ARG A 967 -8.97 22.58 29.32
N GLU A 968 -8.18 21.78 30.03
CA GLU A 968 -6.86 21.34 29.55
C GLU A 968 -6.95 20.37 28.36
N ALA A 969 -8.02 19.57 28.26
CA ALA A 969 -8.29 18.73 27.11
C ALA A 969 -8.82 19.56 25.93
N GLY A 970 -9.67 20.57 26.17
CA GLY A 970 -10.17 21.48 25.15
C GLY A 970 -9.08 22.27 24.44
N GLN A 971 -8.09 22.78 25.17
CA GLN A 971 -6.94 23.47 24.56
C GLN A 971 -6.11 22.55 23.64
N ALA A 972 -5.97 21.28 24.02
CA ALA A 972 -5.23 20.30 23.23
C ALA A 972 -5.99 19.88 21.95
N ILE A 973 -7.31 19.76 22.05
CA ILE A 973 -8.20 19.49 20.91
C ILE A 973 -8.17 20.65 19.92
N GLU A 974 -8.15 21.90 20.41
CA GLU A 974 -8.05 23.09 19.57
C GLU A 974 -6.73 23.17 18.80
N GLN A 975 -5.61 22.86 19.45
CA GLN A 975 -4.30 22.80 18.78
C GLN A 975 -4.24 21.72 17.71
N LEU A 976 -4.87 20.56 17.96
CA LEU A 976 -4.98 19.51 16.94
C LEU A 976 -5.81 19.99 15.74
N ARG A 977 -6.94 20.67 15.98
CA ARG A 977 -7.78 21.26 14.91
C ARG A 977 -6.98 22.24 14.07
N GLU A 978 -6.24 23.15 14.68
CA GLU A 978 -5.40 24.12 13.97
C GLU A 978 -4.30 23.42 13.14
N GLY A 979 -3.68 22.35 13.68
CA GLY A 979 -2.69 21.56 12.95
C GLY A 979 -3.27 20.83 11.73
N ILE A 980 -4.47 20.25 11.86
CA ILE A 980 -5.17 19.57 10.76
C ILE A 980 -5.65 20.59 9.71
N GLU A 981 -6.13 21.77 10.12
CA GLU A 981 -6.52 22.84 9.19
C GLU A 981 -5.32 23.42 8.44
N GLY A 982 -4.15 23.53 9.09
CA GLY A 982 -2.90 23.91 8.45
C GLY A 982 -2.50 22.91 7.36
N ALA A 983 -2.50 21.61 7.69
CA ALA A 983 -2.23 20.52 6.75
C ALA A 983 -3.26 20.46 5.60
N ALA A 984 -4.53 20.75 5.90
CA ALA A 984 -5.61 20.80 4.91
C ALA A 984 -5.41 21.94 3.92
N GLN A 985 -4.89 23.09 4.37
CA GLN A 985 -4.70 24.27 3.53
C GLN A 985 -3.69 24.03 2.40
N ASP A 986 -2.73 23.12 2.58
CA ASP A 986 -1.72 22.81 1.57
C ASP A 986 -2.25 21.91 0.44
N ILE A 987 -3.28 21.11 0.69
CA ILE A 987 -3.94 20.26 -0.33
C ILE A 987 -5.22 20.92 -0.89
N LEU A 988 -5.97 21.64 -0.06
CA LEU A 988 -7.20 22.32 -0.46
C LEU A 988 -7.00 23.76 -0.98
N GLY A 989 -5.79 24.33 -0.84
CA GLY A 989 -5.51 25.75 -1.09
C GLY A 989 -5.47 26.13 -2.57
N ASN A 990 -6.12 27.25 -2.92
CA ASN A 990 -6.03 27.87 -4.26
C ASN A 990 -4.56 28.08 -4.70
N GLU A 991 -4.28 27.83 -5.97
CA GLU A 991 -3.02 28.12 -6.70
C GLU A 991 -2.46 29.55 -6.44
N GLN A 992 -3.30 30.51 -6.01
CA GLN A 992 -2.89 31.85 -5.61
C GLN A 992 -2.13 31.91 -4.27
N GLU A 993 -2.50 31.08 -3.29
CA GLU A 993 -1.84 31.05 -1.97
C GLU A 993 -0.52 30.27 -2.02
N SER A 994 -0.41 29.23 -2.86
CA SER A 994 0.85 28.53 -3.13
C SER A 994 1.86 29.46 -3.82
N LEU A 995 1.43 30.24 -4.83
CA LEU A 995 2.28 31.26 -5.47
C LEU A 995 2.69 32.38 -4.50
N GLN A 996 1.80 32.81 -3.58
CA GLN A 996 2.18 33.77 -2.52
C GLN A 996 3.20 33.19 -1.54
N ARG A 997 3.09 31.90 -1.19
CA ARG A 997 4.06 31.21 -0.33
C ARG A 997 5.40 31.05 -1.05
N ALA A 998 5.40 30.64 -2.31
CA ALA A 998 6.57 30.56 -3.17
C ALA A 998 7.31 31.92 -3.25
N LEU A 999 6.59 33.03 -3.40
CA LEU A 999 7.20 34.38 -3.37
C LEU A 999 7.88 34.70 -2.05
N ARG A 1000 7.27 34.36 -0.90
CA ARG A 1000 7.87 34.60 0.42
C ARG A 1000 9.15 33.80 0.63
N GLU A 1001 9.21 32.56 0.15
CA GLU A 1001 10.43 31.75 0.24
C GLU A 1001 11.51 32.24 -0.75
N LEU A 1002 11.13 32.68 -1.95
CA LEU A 1002 12.04 33.33 -2.91
C LEU A 1002 12.64 34.63 -2.37
N ASP A 1003 11.84 35.48 -1.73
CA ASP A 1003 12.29 36.72 -1.08
C ASP A 1003 13.34 36.42 0.00
N ARG A 1004 13.07 35.42 0.85
CA ARG A 1004 14.02 35.01 1.89
C ARG A 1004 15.31 34.47 1.28
N ALA A 1005 15.21 33.63 0.25
CA ALA A 1005 16.37 33.07 -0.42
C ALA A 1005 17.21 34.16 -1.10
N GLN A 1006 16.56 35.15 -1.72
CA GLN A 1006 17.21 36.28 -2.39
C GLN A 1006 17.91 37.20 -1.39
N ASP A 1007 17.25 37.54 -0.28
CA ASP A 1007 17.83 38.36 0.77
C ASP A 1007 19.04 37.70 1.45
N GLN A 1008 19.02 36.37 1.60
CA GLN A 1008 20.14 35.63 2.18
C GLN A 1008 21.37 35.63 1.26
N ILE A 1009 21.18 35.41 -0.05
CA ILE A 1009 22.29 35.40 -1.00
C ILE A 1009 22.84 36.81 -1.25
N GLU A 1010 21.98 37.83 -1.32
CA GLU A 1010 22.38 39.22 -1.55
C GLU A 1010 23.17 39.80 -0.36
N ARG A 1011 22.76 39.48 0.87
CA ARG A 1011 23.51 39.86 2.08
C ARG A 1011 24.90 39.20 2.12
N GLU A 1012 25.01 37.96 1.66
CA GLU A 1012 26.29 37.27 1.58
C GLU A 1012 27.22 37.91 0.53
N ILE A 1013 26.69 38.22 -0.67
CA ILE A 1013 27.42 38.92 -1.73
C ILE A 1013 27.93 40.29 -1.24
N GLN A 1014 27.06 41.08 -0.57
CA GLN A 1014 27.42 42.42 -0.08
C GLN A 1014 28.43 42.37 1.06
N SER A 1015 28.35 41.36 1.93
CA SER A 1015 29.29 41.18 3.05
C SER A 1015 30.72 40.88 2.61
N ASN A 1016 30.89 40.17 1.49
CA ASN A 1016 32.20 39.74 0.98
C ASN A 1016 32.80 40.67 -0.10
N GLN A 1017 32.07 41.68 -0.56
CA GLN A 1017 32.58 42.69 -1.51
C GLN A 1017 33.17 43.95 -0.84
N SER A 1018 33.16 44.05 0.51
CA SER A 1018 33.73 45.17 1.26
C SER A 1018 35.16 44.87 1.78
N PRO A 1019 36.17 45.75 1.61
CA PRO A 1019 37.55 45.49 2.10
C PRO A 1019 37.67 45.51 3.64
N PRO A 1020 38.51 44.68 4.27
CA PRO A 1020 38.62 44.61 5.73
C PRO A 1020 39.36 45.83 6.31
N GLN A 1021 38.66 46.63 7.12
CA GLN A 1021 39.27 47.72 7.90
C GLN A 1021 39.68 47.18 9.28
N GLN A 1022 40.99 47.23 9.58
CA GLN A 1022 41.61 46.80 10.84
C GLN A 1022 40.96 47.45 12.07
N SER A 1023 40.49 46.64 13.02
CA SER A 1023 40.14 47.06 14.38
C SER A 1023 41.10 46.46 15.40
N GLN A 1024 41.78 47.37 16.12
CA GLN A 1024 42.71 47.11 17.22
C GLN A 1024 41.96 46.60 18.47
N GLN A 1025 42.61 45.71 19.21
CA GLN A 1025 42.24 45.33 20.58
C GLN A 1025 42.25 46.54 21.53
N PRO A 1026 41.36 46.54 22.54
CA PRO A 1026 41.86 46.66 23.91
C PRO A 1026 41.22 45.69 24.92
N GLN A 1027 42.05 45.28 25.89
CA GLN A 1027 41.69 44.57 27.12
C GLN A 1027 41.11 45.53 28.20
N PRO A 1028 40.55 45.01 29.32
CA PRO A 1028 39.34 45.54 29.96
C PRO A 1028 39.60 46.48 31.15
N GLY A 1029 38.65 47.40 31.40
CA GLY A 1029 38.54 48.08 32.70
C GLY A 1029 37.63 49.31 32.73
N GLN A 1030 36.53 49.17 33.48
CA GLN A 1030 35.74 50.20 34.20
C GLN A 1030 34.72 51.09 33.46
N GLN A 1031 33.49 51.06 34.00
CA GLN A 1031 32.33 51.96 33.86
C GLN A 1031 32.71 53.46 33.79
N PRO A 1032 31.94 54.36 33.10
CA PRO A 1032 30.54 54.66 33.47
C PRO A 1032 29.57 55.15 32.34
N GLN A 1033 28.33 55.39 32.81
CA GLN A 1033 27.04 55.88 32.30
C GLN A 1033 27.05 57.26 31.53
N PRO A 1034 25.89 57.86 31.13
CA PRO A 1034 25.10 57.73 29.89
C PRO A 1034 24.99 59.04 29.04
N GLY A 1035 24.47 58.99 27.78
CA GLY A 1035 23.93 60.19 27.09
C GLY A 1035 23.93 60.21 25.55
N GLN A 1036 22.76 60.46 24.94
CA GLN A 1036 22.50 60.96 23.56
C GLN A 1036 23.35 62.21 23.21
N PRO A 1037 23.68 62.55 21.93
CA PRO A 1037 22.71 62.96 20.88
C PRO A 1037 23.12 62.87 19.37
N GLY A 1038 22.14 63.06 18.47
CA GLY A 1038 22.27 63.97 17.32
C GLY A 1038 22.41 63.40 15.89
N GLN A 1039 21.30 63.33 15.16
CA GLN A 1039 21.24 63.32 13.69
C GLN A 1039 21.42 64.74 13.10
N PRO A 1040 22.02 64.91 11.91
CA PRO A 1040 21.80 66.05 11.03
C PRO A 1040 20.78 65.68 9.92
N GLY A 1041 19.97 66.65 9.49
CA GLY A 1041 18.75 66.42 8.72
C GLY A 1041 18.73 66.87 7.25
N GLN A 1042 17.51 66.81 6.70
CA GLN A 1042 16.89 67.57 5.58
C GLN A 1042 17.04 67.08 4.13
N PRO A 1043 16.11 67.45 3.21
CA PRO A 1043 14.96 68.39 3.31
C PRO A 1043 13.59 67.80 2.85
N GLY A 1044 12.48 68.55 2.95
CA GLY A 1044 11.12 68.04 2.66
C GLY A 1044 10.12 68.97 1.95
N GLN A 1045 8.82 68.63 2.13
CA GLN A 1045 7.52 69.34 1.88
C GLN A 1045 6.99 69.50 0.44
N PRO A 1046 5.67 69.77 0.22
CA PRO A 1046 4.52 70.01 1.14
C PRO A 1046 3.25 69.15 0.82
N GLY A 1047 2.07 69.11 1.49
CA GLY A 1047 1.46 69.79 2.65
C GLY A 1047 -0.07 69.47 2.76
N GLN A 1048 -0.60 69.42 4.00
CA GLN A 1048 -1.91 69.86 4.59
C GLN A 1048 -3.27 69.70 3.84
N GLN A 1049 -4.42 69.42 4.49
CA GLN A 1049 -4.99 70.00 5.74
C GLN A 1049 -6.12 69.15 6.39
N SER A 1050 -6.56 69.58 7.59
CA SER A 1050 -7.11 68.87 8.77
C SER A 1050 -8.53 69.29 9.22
N GLN A 1051 -9.26 68.48 10.04
CA GLN A 1051 -9.92 68.92 11.32
C GLN A 1051 -10.63 67.85 12.21
N GLN A 1052 -10.33 67.88 13.54
CA GLN A 1052 -11.14 67.69 14.79
C GLN A 1052 -11.86 66.33 15.12
N SER A 1053 -11.99 65.80 16.36
CA SER A 1053 -11.66 66.17 17.78
C SER A 1053 -11.99 65.05 18.83
N GLN A 1054 -11.25 65.03 19.97
CA GLN A 1054 -11.62 64.74 21.42
C GLN A 1054 -11.74 63.31 22.07
N GLN A 1055 -10.87 63.07 23.10
CA GLN A 1055 -11.05 62.56 24.51
C GLN A 1055 -11.74 61.18 24.80
N SER A 1056 -11.38 60.24 25.73
CA SER A 1056 -10.51 60.09 26.94
C SER A 1056 -10.16 58.56 27.23
N PRO A 1057 -9.85 58.01 28.45
CA PRO A 1057 -8.55 57.39 28.84
C PRO A 1057 -8.55 55.93 29.45
N SER A 1058 -7.37 55.34 29.74
CA SER A 1058 -7.14 54.08 30.53
C SER A 1058 -7.17 54.31 32.08
N PRO A 1059 -7.13 53.29 33.01
CA PRO A 1059 -5.85 52.64 33.43
C PRO A 1059 -5.86 51.24 34.16
N SER A 1060 -4.77 50.47 33.98
CA SER A 1060 -3.92 49.60 34.88
C SER A 1060 -4.41 48.86 36.16
N GLN A 1061 -3.82 47.66 36.45
CA GLN A 1061 -2.97 47.39 37.66
C GLN A 1061 -2.19 46.04 37.69
N GLN A 1062 -0.94 46.10 38.16
CA GLN A 1062 -0.05 45.02 38.66
C GLN A 1062 -0.23 44.83 40.19
N THR A 1063 0.18 43.69 40.78
CA THR A 1063 1.01 43.60 42.03
C THR A 1063 1.61 42.18 42.25
N GLU A 1064 2.83 42.17 42.83
CA GLU A 1064 3.79 41.10 43.18
C GLU A 1064 3.50 40.20 44.42
N SER A 1065 4.29 39.10 44.51
CA SER A 1065 4.81 38.37 45.71
C SER A 1065 3.84 37.45 46.46
N ASN A 1066 4.18 36.25 46.96
CA ASN A 1066 5.40 35.77 47.62
C ASN A 1066 5.38 34.22 47.74
N GLN A 1067 6.56 33.58 47.79
CA GLN A 1067 6.79 32.15 48.09
C GLN A 1067 6.47 31.81 49.57
N PRO A 1068 6.22 30.54 49.96
CA PRO A 1068 7.33 29.64 50.29
C PRO A 1068 7.12 28.14 49.94
N GLY A 1069 8.22 27.41 49.74
CA GLY A 1069 8.20 25.96 49.50
C GLY A 1069 8.48 25.08 50.73
N GLN A 1070 8.27 23.77 50.60
CA GLN A 1070 9.05 22.69 51.27
C GLN A 1070 8.63 21.26 50.80
N GLN A 1071 9.61 20.54 50.23
CA GLN A 1071 10.18 19.25 50.71
C GLN A 1071 9.42 17.89 50.60
N ASN A 1072 9.93 17.05 49.68
CA ASN A 1072 10.30 15.60 49.73
C ASN A 1072 9.43 14.50 50.42
N GLN A 1073 9.02 13.52 49.57
CA GLN A 1073 9.13 12.02 49.64
C GLN A 1073 8.52 11.20 50.82
N PRO A 1074 8.31 9.85 50.72
CA PRO A 1074 8.52 8.90 49.60
C PRO A 1074 7.47 7.77 49.37
N GLY A 1075 7.45 7.24 48.13
CA GLY A 1075 7.48 5.81 47.71
C GLY A 1075 6.48 4.75 48.22
N SER A 1076 5.95 3.92 47.30
CA SER A 1076 5.94 2.44 47.38
C SER A 1076 5.50 1.80 46.06
N ALA A 1077 5.92 0.55 45.87
CA ALA A 1077 6.19 -0.12 44.61
C ALA A 1077 5.05 -1.02 44.06
N ASN A 1078 5.22 -1.32 42.76
CA ASN A 1078 4.68 -2.36 41.87
C ASN A 1078 4.34 -3.73 42.53
N PRO A 1079 3.56 -4.64 41.90
CA PRO A 1079 4.11 -5.49 40.80
C PRO A 1079 3.14 -5.96 39.67
N SER A 1080 3.62 -5.87 38.40
CA SER A 1080 3.76 -6.91 37.33
C SER A 1080 2.68 -8.01 37.16
N ASP A 1081 2.28 -8.55 36.00
CA ASP A 1081 2.84 -8.78 34.63
C ASP A 1081 1.75 -9.60 33.85
N PRO A 1082 1.92 -10.23 32.64
CA PRO A 1082 2.93 -10.09 31.56
C PRO A 1082 2.42 -10.22 30.09
N SER A 1083 3.34 -10.01 29.14
CA SER A 1083 3.48 -10.61 27.78
C SER A 1083 2.49 -10.18 26.67
N SER A 1084 2.86 -9.86 25.42
CA SER A 1084 3.88 -10.39 24.48
C SER A 1084 4.14 -9.34 23.36
N SER A 1085 5.36 -8.94 22.99
CA SER A 1085 6.30 -9.51 21.98
C SER A 1085 5.60 -10.04 20.72
N GLY A 1086 5.74 -9.54 19.48
CA GLY A 1086 6.69 -8.61 18.86
C GLY A 1086 7.18 -9.21 17.54
N SER A 1087 7.11 -8.49 16.40
CA SER A 1087 8.06 -8.58 15.27
C SER A 1087 7.72 -7.60 14.15
N GLN A 1088 8.45 -6.48 14.09
CA GLN A 1088 8.68 -5.73 12.85
C GLN A 1088 10.05 -6.13 12.30
N ARG A 1089 10.11 -6.34 10.98
CA ARG A 1089 11.34 -6.35 10.19
C ARG A 1089 11.37 -5.03 9.43
N ALA A 1090 12.39 -4.22 9.70
CA ALA A 1090 12.73 -3.03 8.96
C ALA A 1090 14.12 -3.22 8.33
N SER A 1091 14.23 -2.93 7.04
CA SER A 1091 15.42 -2.46 6.31
C SER A 1091 15.33 -0.92 6.32
N ILE A 1092 16.24 -0.16 6.97
CA ILE A 1092 17.51 0.40 6.44
C ILE A 1092 17.23 1.13 5.10
N GLU A 1093 17.11 2.45 5.03
CA GLU A 1093 18.09 3.54 5.27
C GLU A 1093 17.29 4.86 5.48
N SER A 1094 17.57 5.78 6.42
CA SER A 1094 18.64 6.78 6.30
C SER A 1094 18.45 7.82 7.44
N PHE A 1095 19.43 8.09 8.29
CA PHE A 1095 19.43 9.30 9.13
C PHE A 1095 20.85 9.72 9.55
N LEU A 1096 21.23 10.92 9.12
CA LEU A 1096 22.19 11.79 9.79
C LEU A 1096 21.42 12.69 10.79
N PRO A 1097 22.05 13.15 11.90
CA PRO A 1097 21.34 13.79 13.00
C PRO A 1097 21.26 15.33 12.84
N ARG A 1098 20.07 15.92 13.01
CA ARG A 1098 19.86 17.36 13.26
C ARG A 1098 19.74 17.57 14.77
N GLU A 1099 20.72 18.26 15.36
CA GLU A 1099 20.65 18.81 16.72
C GLU A 1099 19.60 19.94 16.77
N ARG A 1100 18.70 19.91 17.77
CA ARG A 1100 17.86 21.05 18.16
C ARG A 1100 18.29 21.51 19.55
N GLY A 1101 19.14 22.53 19.58
CA GLY A 1101 19.33 23.40 20.74
C GLY A 1101 18.33 24.56 20.67
N GLY A 1102 17.67 24.88 21.79
CA GLY A 1102 16.69 25.96 21.88
C GLY A 1102 17.29 27.36 21.66
N PRO A 1103 16.46 28.37 21.32
CA PRO A 1103 16.94 29.69 20.97
C PRO A 1103 17.28 30.51 22.22
N THR A 1104 18.56 30.81 22.40
CA THR A 1104 19.02 31.94 23.20
C THR A 1104 19.07 33.20 22.34
N GLN A 1105 18.30 34.21 22.71
CA GLN A 1105 18.44 35.58 22.23
C GLN A 1105 19.84 36.13 22.56
N GLY A 1106 20.58 36.60 21.55
CA GLY A 1106 21.80 37.40 21.73
C GLY A 1106 22.82 37.26 20.61
N GLU A 1107 22.99 38.34 19.85
CA GLU A 1107 24.07 38.64 18.87
C GLU A 1107 24.00 37.98 17.47
N GLY A 1108 24.01 38.83 16.44
CA GLY A 1108 23.77 38.49 15.04
C GLY A 1108 24.79 37.51 14.46
N ARG A 1109 24.33 36.29 14.17
CA ARG A 1109 25.03 35.33 13.34
C ARG A 1109 24.86 35.75 11.87
N PHE A 1110 25.97 36.00 11.17
CA PHE A 1110 25.96 36.24 9.72
C PHE A 1110 25.31 35.04 9.00
N VAL A 1111 24.22 35.30 8.27
CA VAL A 1111 23.53 34.31 7.42
C VAL A 1111 24.25 34.30 6.08
N ALA A 1112 24.93 33.20 5.78
CA ALA A 1112 25.73 33.02 4.56
C ALA A 1112 25.39 31.64 3.93
N PRO A 1113 24.48 31.55 2.96
CA PRO A 1113 24.06 30.28 2.36
C PRO A 1113 25.19 29.54 1.63
N LEU A 1114 26.07 30.18 0.88
CA LEU A 1114 27.12 29.48 0.12
C LEU A 1114 28.34 29.13 0.97
N THR A 1115 28.81 30.05 1.80
CA THR A 1115 30.05 29.91 2.59
C THR A 1115 29.83 29.52 4.06
N GLY A 1116 28.59 29.61 4.57
CA GLY A 1116 28.22 29.31 5.95
C GLY A 1116 27.45 27.98 6.15
N GLU A 1117 26.92 27.76 7.35
CA GLU A 1117 26.25 26.51 7.75
C GLU A 1117 24.76 26.42 7.33
N ASN A 1118 24.15 27.53 6.89
CA ASN A 1118 22.70 27.62 6.59
C ASN A 1118 22.31 27.21 5.15
N TYR A 1119 23.21 26.55 4.41
CA TYR A 1119 22.95 26.14 3.03
C TYR A 1119 21.79 25.16 2.87
N ARG A 1120 21.62 24.25 3.84
CA ARG A 1120 20.54 23.27 3.80
C ARG A 1120 19.20 24.00 3.84
N GLU A 1121 19.01 24.84 4.85
CA GLU A 1121 17.80 25.66 5.01
C GLU A 1121 17.52 26.55 3.78
N TRP A 1122 18.56 27.13 3.17
CA TRP A 1122 18.41 27.92 1.95
C TRP A 1122 18.07 27.07 0.70
N THR A 1123 18.64 25.87 0.58
CA THR A 1123 18.38 24.96 -0.55
C THR A 1123 17.03 24.26 -0.43
N ASP A 1124 16.58 24.01 0.80
CA ASP A 1124 15.27 23.46 1.13
C ASP A 1124 14.18 24.50 0.76
N ALA A 1125 14.36 25.77 1.12
CA ALA A 1125 13.44 26.84 0.68
C ALA A 1125 13.29 26.95 -0.85
N LEU A 1126 14.37 26.71 -1.61
CA LEU A 1126 14.29 26.66 -3.08
C LEU A 1126 13.61 25.38 -3.59
N ARG A 1127 13.72 24.27 -2.86
CA ARG A 1127 12.99 23.05 -3.20
C ARG A 1127 11.50 23.23 -2.98
N ASP A 1128 11.11 23.85 -1.89
CA ASP A 1128 9.71 24.13 -1.57
C ASP A 1128 9.08 25.01 -2.67
N VAL A 1129 9.83 26.00 -3.18
CA VAL A 1129 9.40 26.82 -4.33
C VAL A 1129 9.24 25.98 -5.62
N GLU A 1130 10.13 25.02 -5.87
CA GLU A 1130 10.05 24.11 -7.02
C GLU A 1130 8.80 23.20 -6.94
N GLU A 1131 8.39 22.82 -5.73
CA GLU A 1131 7.20 22.00 -5.49
C GLU A 1131 5.91 22.84 -5.55
N LEU A 1132 5.94 24.11 -5.08
CA LEU A 1132 4.78 25.01 -5.02
C LEU A 1132 4.40 25.70 -6.35
N VAL A 1133 5.27 25.68 -7.37
CA VAL A 1133 5.05 26.40 -8.65
C VAL A 1133 4.74 25.42 -9.77
N ASP A 1134 3.56 25.48 -10.38
CA ASP A 1134 3.13 24.50 -11.40
C ASP A 1134 3.82 24.63 -12.78
N ASP A 1135 4.39 25.80 -13.12
CA ASP A 1135 5.04 26.01 -14.42
C ASP A 1135 6.35 25.20 -14.55
N PRO A 1136 6.44 24.26 -15.51
CA PRO A 1136 7.64 23.43 -15.72
C PRO A 1136 8.90 24.24 -16.01
N ASN A 1137 8.77 25.42 -16.62
CA ASN A 1137 9.92 26.28 -16.93
C ASN A 1137 10.49 26.91 -15.66
N LEU A 1138 9.63 27.37 -14.75
CA LEU A 1138 10.02 27.94 -13.46
C LEU A 1138 10.65 26.89 -12.55
N LYS A 1139 10.10 25.68 -12.50
CA LYS A 1139 10.75 24.53 -11.81
C LYS A 1139 12.17 24.30 -12.34
N GLY A 1140 12.32 24.28 -13.66
CA GLY A 1140 13.61 24.12 -14.32
C GLY A 1140 14.61 25.25 -14.00
N ASP A 1141 14.15 26.49 -13.87
CA ASP A 1141 15.00 27.62 -13.48
C ASP A 1141 15.44 27.56 -12.01
N VAL A 1142 14.55 27.19 -11.09
CA VAL A 1142 14.88 26.99 -9.68
C VAL A 1142 15.88 25.84 -9.50
N ALA A 1143 15.67 24.72 -10.20
CA ALA A 1143 16.59 23.59 -10.19
C ALA A 1143 17.99 23.97 -10.70
N ARG A 1144 18.08 24.79 -11.76
CA ARG A 1144 19.36 25.33 -12.27
C ARG A 1144 20.10 26.17 -11.22
N VAL A 1145 19.38 27.01 -10.47
CA VAL A 1145 19.94 27.84 -9.38
C VAL A 1145 20.48 26.96 -8.24
N ARG A 1146 19.72 25.93 -7.85
CA ARG A 1146 20.12 24.98 -6.79
C ARG A 1146 21.39 24.20 -7.19
N GLU A 1147 21.47 23.73 -8.42
CA GLU A 1147 22.65 22.96 -8.89
C GLU A 1147 23.89 23.86 -9.01
N ALA A 1148 23.75 25.09 -9.53
CA ALA A 1148 24.84 26.06 -9.56
C ALA A 1148 25.37 26.41 -8.15
N ALA A 1149 24.46 26.57 -7.19
CA ALA A 1149 24.83 26.81 -5.79
C ALA A 1149 25.56 25.61 -5.15
N ARG A 1150 25.12 24.38 -5.48
CA ARG A 1150 25.74 23.14 -5.03
C ARG A 1150 27.16 22.99 -5.54
N GLU A 1151 27.37 23.21 -6.83
CA GLU A 1151 28.69 23.11 -7.45
C GLU A 1151 29.67 24.10 -6.80
N MET A 1152 29.27 25.36 -6.64
CA MET A 1152 30.10 26.39 -6.01
C MET A 1152 30.40 26.07 -4.53
N ARG A 1153 29.44 25.51 -3.79
CA ARG A 1153 29.65 25.09 -2.40
C ARG A 1153 30.57 23.87 -2.29
N VAL A 1154 30.46 22.91 -3.21
CA VAL A 1154 31.36 21.75 -3.25
C VAL A 1154 32.79 22.20 -3.55
N GLU A 1155 32.98 23.13 -4.50
CA GLU A 1155 34.30 23.74 -4.76
C GLU A 1155 34.85 24.43 -3.50
N TYR A 1156 34.03 25.23 -2.81
CA TYR A 1156 34.41 25.92 -1.58
C TYR A 1156 34.76 24.95 -0.44
N LYS A 1157 33.92 23.94 -0.16
CA LYS A 1157 34.16 22.97 0.94
C LYS A 1157 35.32 22.01 0.64
N ARG A 1158 35.54 21.61 -0.62
CA ARG A 1158 36.63 20.66 -0.97
C ARG A 1158 37.97 21.33 -1.21
N HIS A 1159 37.99 22.50 -1.83
CA HIS A 1159 39.23 23.16 -2.28
C HIS A 1159 39.54 24.46 -1.54
N SER A 1160 38.68 24.88 -0.59
CA SER A 1160 38.78 26.16 0.13
C SER A 1160 38.92 27.37 -0.81
N LYS A 1161 38.44 27.23 -2.05
CA LYS A 1161 38.47 28.26 -3.08
C LYS A 1161 37.27 29.16 -2.86
N GLU A 1162 37.50 30.44 -2.59
CA GLU A 1162 36.42 31.40 -2.39
C GLU A 1162 35.54 31.49 -3.65
N PRO A 1163 34.20 31.56 -3.48
CA PRO A 1163 33.30 31.72 -4.61
C PRO A 1163 33.66 32.97 -5.40
N GLN A 1164 33.70 32.87 -6.72
CA GLN A 1164 33.79 34.06 -7.57
C GLN A 1164 32.45 34.80 -7.48
N TRP A 1165 32.38 35.86 -6.67
CA TRP A 1165 31.14 36.57 -6.38
C TRP A 1165 30.46 37.16 -7.63
N ASP A 1166 31.23 37.49 -8.67
CA ASP A 1166 30.69 37.88 -9.98
C ASP A 1166 29.93 36.73 -10.67
N LEU A 1167 30.42 35.50 -10.51
CA LEU A 1167 29.78 34.29 -11.04
C LEU A 1167 28.56 33.88 -10.21
N VAL A 1168 28.64 34.02 -8.88
CA VAL A 1168 27.49 33.84 -7.97
C VAL A 1168 26.36 34.80 -8.35
N LYS A 1169 26.69 36.07 -8.60
CA LYS A 1169 25.69 37.05 -9.03
C LYS A 1169 25.02 36.65 -10.34
N LYS A 1170 25.79 36.20 -11.33
CA LYS A 1170 25.30 35.84 -12.66
C LYS A 1170 24.52 34.51 -12.72
N LEU A 1171 24.95 33.50 -11.97
CA LEU A 1171 24.39 32.14 -12.04
C LEU A 1171 23.36 31.83 -10.95
N ILE A 1172 23.32 32.63 -9.87
CA ILE A 1172 22.45 32.37 -8.71
C ILE A 1172 21.55 33.57 -8.44
N ALA A 1173 22.10 34.77 -8.21
CA ALA A 1173 21.28 35.93 -7.83
C ALA A 1173 20.39 36.47 -8.98
N GLU A 1174 20.93 36.63 -10.19
CA GLU A 1174 20.18 37.13 -11.35
C GLU A 1174 19.08 36.15 -11.84
N PRO A 1175 19.31 34.82 -11.92
CA PRO A 1175 18.24 33.89 -12.25
C PRO A 1175 17.17 33.80 -11.15
N LEU A 1176 17.55 33.84 -9.87
CA LEU A 1176 16.60 33.83 -8.76
C LEU A 1176 15.66 35.07 -8.80
N ALA A 1177 16.21 36.25 -9.09
CA ALA A 1177 15.41 37.47 -9.25
C ALA A 1177 14.44 37.39 -10.44
N ARG A 1178 14.84 36.72 -11.54
CA ARG A 1178 13.96 36.48 -12.68
C ARG A 1178 12.82 35.51 -12.34
N VAL A 1179 13.11 34.42 -11.64
CA VAL A 1179 12.07 33.49 -11.16
C VAL A 1179 11.08 34.20 -10.25
N HIS A 1180 11.58 35.03 -9.32
CA HIS A 1180 10.72 35.84 -8.46
C HIS A 1180 9.80 36.78 -9.26
N GLU A 1181 10.33 37.47 -10.28
CA GLU A 1181 9.53 38.33 -11.16
C GLU A 1181 8.44 37.54 -11.91
N GLN A 1182 8.76 36.37 -12.44
CA GLN A 1182 7.81 35.53 -13.18
C GLN A 1182 6.72 34.91 -12.29
N VAL A 1183 7.08 34.44 -11.08
CA VAL A 1183 6.09 33.94 -10.11
C VAL A 1183 5.14 35.06 -9.67
N ASN A 1184 5.66 36.29 -9.53
CA ASN A 1184 4.84 37.46 -9.20
C ASN A 1184 3.93 37.88 -10.37
N GLU A 1185 4.41 37.80 -11.61
CA GLU A 1185 3.59 38.03 -12.80
C GLU A 1185 2.47 37.00 -12.95
N GLU A 1186 2.75 35.71 -12.74
CA GLU A 1186 1.74 34.64 -12.76
C GLU A 1186 0.70 34.84 -11.65
N LEU A 1187 1.15 35.21 -10.44
CA LEU A 1187 0.24 35.58 -9.35
C LEU A 1187 -0.66 36.77 -9.70
N LEU A 1188 -0.11 37.82 -10.32
CA LEU A 1188 -0.88 38.98 -10.77
C LEU A 1188 -1.85 38.64 -11.90
N ARG A 1189 -1.43 37.79 -12.84
CA ARG A 1189 -2.26 37.30 -13.95
C ARG A 1189 -3.44 36.49 -13.44
N LYS A 1190 -3.19 35.52 -12.55
CA LYS A 1190 -4.23 34.68 -11.94
C LYS A 1190 -5.15 35.46 -11.01
N ALA A 1191 -4.63 36.47 -10.31
CA ALA A 1191 -5.45 37.41 -9.53
C ALA A 1191 -6.33 38.31 -10.41
N ALA A 1192 -5.89 38.62 -11.63
CA ALA A 1192 -6.65 39.37 -12.61
C ALA A 1192 -7.72 38.52 -13.33
N GLU A 1193 -7.43 37.25 -13.65
CA GLU A 1193 -8.39 36.32 -14.28
C GLU A 1193 -9.64 36.09 -13.41
N LYS A 1194 -9.49 36.04 -12.07
CA LYS A 1194 -10.62 35.91 -11.12
C LYS A 1194 -11.50 37.16 -11.02
N ASN A 1195 -10.98 38.33 -11.40
CA ASN A 1195 -11.69 39.63 -11.40
C ASN A 1195 -12.14 40.08 -12.80
N ALA A 1196 -11.77 39.35 -13.86
CA ALA A 1196 -12.32 39.56 -15.17
C ALA A 1196 -13.72 38.94 -15.20
N LEU A 1197 -14.77 39.76 -15.31
CA LEU A 1197 -16.08 39.27 -15.72
C LEU A 1197 -15.90 38.53 -17.05
N VAL A 1198 -15.95 37.20 -17.01
CA VAL A 1198 -15.91 36.34 -18.19
C VAL A 1198 -17.17 36.61 -19.00
N PRO A 1199 -17.06 37.05 -20.26
CA PRO A 1199 -18.20 37.08 -21.16
C PRO A 1199 -18.64 35.64 -21.44
N ILE A 1200 -19.92 35.39 -21.20
CA ILE A 1200 -20.68 34.18 -21.56
C ILE A 1200 -20.17 33.58 -22.87
N ASP A 1201 -19.95 32.26 -22.83
CA ASP A 1201 -19.69 31.38 -23.98
C ASP A 1201 -20.32 31.91 -25.27
N ARG A 1202 -19.45 32.10 -26.27
CA ARG A 1202 -19.90 32.11 -27.65
C ARG A 1202 -19.19 30.98 -28.35
N ASP A 1203 -19.99 30.04 -28.83
CA ASP A 1203 -19.62 29.15 -29.93
C ASP A 1203 -18.79 29.90 -30.97
N PRO A 1204 -17.80 29.23 -31.60
CA PRO A 1204 -16.96 29.85 -32.60
C PRO A 1204 -17.84 30.48 -33.69
N VAL A 1205 -17.75 31.81 -33.80
CA VAL A 1205 -18.53 32.60 -34.76
C VAL A 1205 -18.29 32.04 -36.16
N PRO A 1206 -19.34 31.65 -36.91
CA PRO A 1206 -19.17 31.10 -38.25
C PRO A 1206 -18.29 32.01 -39.12
N ALA A 1207 -17.35 31.44 -39.88
CA ALA A 1207 -16.31 32.16 -40.65
C ALA A 1207 -16.83 33.24 -41.63
N ASN A 1208 -18.14 33.29 -41.85
CA ASN A 1208 -18.82 34.29 -42.66
C ASN A 1208 -19.02 35.62 -41.89
N PHE A 1209 -19.20 35.55 -40.58
CA PHE A 1209 -19.37 36.71 -39.69
C PHE A 1209 -18.03 37.34 -39.31
N GLN A 1210 -16.97 36.55 -39.08
CA GLN A 1210 -15.60 37.08 -38.91
C GLN A 1210 -15.18 37.94 -40.12
N ARG A 1211 -15.41 37.46 -41.35
CA ARG A 1211 -15.15 38.25 -42.57
C ARG A 1211 -15.98 39.52 -42.71
N GLN A 1212 -17.17 39.59 -42.11
CA GLN A 1212 -17.96 40.83 -42.08
C GLN A 1212 -17.48 41.79 -41.00
N LEU A 1213 -17.02 41.27 -39.85
CA LEU A 1213 -16.43 42.07 -38.79
C LEU A 1213 -15.08 42.66 -39.21
N ASP A 1214 -14.22 41.85 -39.84
CA ASP A 1214 -12.94 42.31 -40.39
C ASP A 1214 -13.17 43.42 -41.41
N ARG A 1215 -14.15 43.24 -42.30
CA ARG A 1215 -14.53 44.25 -43.31
C ARG A 1215 -15.18 45.50 -42.67
N TYR A 1216 -15.82 45.38 -41.51
CA TYR A 1216 -16.37 46.52 -40.76
C TYR A 1216 -15.28 47.32 -40.05
N TYR A 1217 -14.31 46.65 -39.42
CA TYR A 1217 -13.17 47.30 -38.77
C TYR A 1217 -12.13 47.82 -39.77
N GLU A 1218 -11.99 47.18 -40.94
CA GLU A 1218 -11.19 47.69 -42.05
C GLU A 1218 -11.81 48.98 -42.62
N ASN A 1219 -13.15 49.06 -42.72
CA ASN A 1219 -13.86 50.28 -43.12
C ASN A 1219 -13.86 51.38 -42.04
N LEU A 1220 -13.79 51.03 -40.74
CA LEU A 1220 -13.68 51.98 -39.63
C LEU A 1220 -12.25 52.49 -39.43
N GLY A 1221 -11.24 51.67 -39.72
CA GLY A 1221 -9.82 52.02 -39.72
C GLY A 1221 -9.40 52.80 -40.97
N SER A 1222 -10.07 52.57 -42.10
CA SER A 1222 -9.93 53.39 -43.32
C SER A 1222 -10.83 54.63 -43.27
N GLY A 1223 -10.68 55.46 -42.25
CA GLY A 1223 -11.32 56.77 -42.19
C GLY A 1223 -10.77 57.71 -43.26
N THR A 1224 -11.28 57.63 -44.49
CA THR A 1224 -11.15 58.71 -45.48
C THR A 1224 -12.54 59.19 -45.88
N ASN A 1225 -12.88 60.37 -45.36
CA ASN A 1225 -13.99 61.20 -45.85
C ASN A 1225 -13.95 61.32 -47.38
N ARG A 1226 -14.94 60.75 -48.08
CA ARG A 1226 -15.67 61.40 -49.18
C ARG A 1226 -16.89 60.61 -49.62
#